data_AF-A0A8H4KPK8-F1
#
_entry.id   AF-A0A8H4KPK8-F1
#
_cell.length_a   1.000
_cell.length_b   1.000
_cell.length_c   1.000
_cell.angle_alpha   90.00
_cell.angle_beta   90.00
_cell.angle_gamma   90.00
#
_symmetry.space_group_name_H-M   'P 1'
#
loop_
_entity.id
_entity.type
_entity.pdbx_description
1 polymer ?
#
loop_
_entity_poly.entity_id
_entity_poly.type
_entity_poly.pdbx_seq_one_letter_code
_entity_poly.pdbx_strand_id
1 'polypeptide(L)'
;MPNSSDDSTEAGYPQDTEPLIFDADGDLWLTVGTDPSQHMLVDSRVLCHRSPVFRKMLRGQFAERQPENGDWYVSLPEDSSTMFALLMDMAHGLYPRISENVSYDELYGLCVLTNKYDMTSALHPMVSKWSKKINTGDIHSDCFAKVMFVFWELGDEANLQRRAMEILQDCLVDANGEFINNKGAQLRTHAPFELFPILEHLTSRWKTIFSRCKETGRAITDNALKGDPIWRRPGPCIYYASSDTYALTGKMLSKAYELGIMGLFLPLFEKAHCDLARPSCQRCIKYGAECPGYRDEQELVFRNANPTSIKKRKKRTQQKTEAQTRGESVMSFGSSSSSSSSSSSSSGDAATPSTLGEDDRTLSPVSPKIVDLVRYTQTGSALILPQSLNEHWTAHSIPILLNVYYTLDFLHETYKKSGPQGPLLWATHLFARTYITNLRNPTAIGNGSVEETDRELGTYLGKTLTSVSEALKTPTGAMRDDVLATVWILTNYELLMGSINRMAPLNPWHLHTNGLYSILQQRGSTSLRRPGSRMGFWPAYNMVQVRCLLSSLECPPESQEWFSVIRETLHPGEGLAVEVGDYICKMAHVQKRILEILRARDFNTAALDYYDLTGTIFKAEEHFTIFDANYDFVDEVFNPYLRNMINSARVKGYHVILALANFLTHHPTSPIPLHELKILRSHCVYRVRESAKDVMEAVERHLDPASFRNNPSPRTVFDALKLIWPLTAVYLVPSTLHEQSEAAGESLQFIGRELGVRQGLRVYKGESMLPQEAESPSEMAKDEAFDPLPKSRGLM
;
A
#
# COMPACT_ATOMS: atom_id res chain seq x y z
N MET A 1 25.41 -47.62 74.19
CA MET A 1 25.88 -47.88 72.81
C MET A 1 24.69 -47.74 71.89
N PRO A 2 24.78 -46.95 70.82
CA PRO A 2 24.46 -45.53 70.88
C PRO A 2 23.34 -45.06 69.92
N ASN A 3 22.98 -43.78 70.14
CA ASN A 3 21.92 -42.95 69.58
C ASN A 3 21.91 -42.76 68.06
N SER A 4 20.72 -42.41 67.54
CA SER A 4 20.53 -41.70 66.27
C SER A 4 19.62 -40.49 66.47
N SER A 5 20.19 -39.29 66.27
CA SER A 5 19.53 -37.99 66.09
C SER A 5 20.27 -37.23 65.00
N ASP A 6 19.50 -36.62 64.09
CA ASP A 6 19.81 -35.57 63.10
C ASP A 6 20.99 -35.75 62.14
N ASP A 7 20.72 -35.63 60.82
CA ASP A 7 21.10 -34.42 60.09
C ASP A 7 20.38 -34.30 58.73
N SER A 8 19.82 -33.12 58.50
CA SER A 8 19.22 -32.63 57.26
C SER A 8 20.30 -32.03 56.37
N THR A 9 20.44 -32.47 55.12
CA THR A 9 21.28 -31.79 54.13
C THR A 9 20.41 -31.16 53.04
N GLU A 10 20.15 -29.87 53.22
CA GLU A 10 19.74 -28.94 52.16
C GLU A 10 20.75 -28.99 51.01
N ALA A 11 20.23 -29.09 49.78
CA ALA A 11 21.03 -28.91 48.58
C ALA A 11 21.38 -27.41 48.46
N GLY A 12 22.63 -27.06 48.77
CA GLY A 12 23.14 -25.70 48.72
C GLY A 12 23.06 -25.11 47.31
N TYR A 13 22.37 -23.98 47.20
CA TYR A 13 22.50 -23.03 46.11
C TYR A 13 23.85 -22.29 46.25
N PRO A 14 24.49 -21.85 45.16
CA PRO A 14 25.70 -21.04 45.26
C PRO A 14 25.38 -19.73 46.00
N GLN A 15 25.83 -19.64 47.26
CA GLN A 15 25.99 -18.38 47.98
C GLN A 15 27.16 -17.66 47.34
N ASP A 16 26.96 -16.46 46.75
CA ASP A 16 27.97 -15.39 46.70
C ASP A 16 27.57 -14.09 45.95
N THR A 17 26.29 -13.88 45.57
CA THR A 17 25.83 -12.56 45.09
C THR A 17 24.49 -12.16 45.73
N GLU A 18 24.43 -10.95 46.30
CA GLU A 18 23.16 -10.40 46.79
C GLU A 18 22.14 -10.32 45.65
N PRO A 19 20.87 -10.71 45.88
CA PRO A 19 19.84 -10.64 44.87
C PRO A 19 19.52 -9.18 44.49
N LEU A 20 19.44 -8.89 43.20
CA LEU A 20 19.01 -7.58 42.71
C LEU A 20 17.49 -7.49 42.76
N ILE A 21 16.96 -6.55 43.55
CA ILE A 21 15.53 -6.31 43.66
C ILE A 21 15.15 -5.10 42.81
N PHE A 22 14.38 -5.35 41.75
CA PHE A 22 13.85 -4.31 40.84
C PHE A 22 12.44 -3.88 41.22
N ASP A 23 11.67 -4.81 41.80
CA ASP A 23 10.37 -4.54 42.41
C ASP A 23 10.25 -5.29 43.74
N ALA A 24 9.96 -4.58 44.82
CA ALA A 24 9.81 -5.17 46.15
C ALA A 24 8.55 -6.05 46.26
N ASP A 25 7.54 -5.77 45.44
CA ASP A 25 6.31 -6.56 45.31
C ASP A 25 6.38 -7.53 44.12
N GLY A 26 7.58 -7.79 43.60
CA GLY A 26 7.82 -8.68 42.48
C GLY A 26 7.36 -10.12 42.74
N ASP A 27 6.89 -10.79 41.70
CA ASP A 27 6.31 -12.14 41.75
C ASP A 27 7.14 -13.19 41.00
N LEU A 28 8.26 -12.79 40.39
CA LEU A 28 9.10 -13.65 39.56
C LEU A 28 10.59 -13.49 39.90
N TRP A 29 11.25 -14.62 40.15
CA TRP A 29 12.69 -14.71 40.33
C TRP A 29 13.37 -15.17 39.04
N LEU A 30 14.29 -14.35 38.52
CA LEU A 30 15.13 -14.67 37.39
C LEU A 30 16.56 -15.01 37.84
N THR A 31 17.10 -16.12 37.34
CA THR A 31 18.52 -16.47 37.48
C THR A 31 19.16 -16.33 36.11
N VAL A 32 20.02 -15.33 35.94
CA VAL A 32 20.57 -14.95 34.62
C VAL A 32 22.08 -15.17 34.58
N GLY A 33 22.57 -15.79 33.52
CA GLY A 33 24.00 -16.07 33.30
C GLY A 33 24.52 -17.29 34.07
N THR A 34 25.70 -17.76 33.68
CA THR A 34 26.38 -18.91 34.32
C THR A 34 27.63 -18.51 35.12
N ASP A 35 28.30 -17.42 34.75
CA ASP A 35 29.46 -16.86 35.47
C ASP A 35 29.74 -15.40 35.00
N PRO A 36 29.40 -14.35 35.78
CA PRO A 36 28.67 -14.41 37.05
C PRO A 36 27.18 -14.65 36.82
N SER A 37 26.58 -15.60 37.55
CA SER A 37 25.14 -15.75 37.63
C SER A 37 24.55 -14.71 38.59
N GLN A 38 23.46 -14.04 38.21
CA GLN A 38 22.80 -13.04 39.04
C GLN A 38 21.35 -13.41 39.28
N HIS A 39 20.94 -13.40 40.55
CA HIS A 39 19.54 -13.56 40.94
C HIS A 39 18.84 -12.19 40.98
N MET A 40 17.65 -12.12 40.38
CA MET A 40 16.89 -10.87 40.22
C MET A 40 15.41 -11.09 40.57
N LEU A 41 14.84 -10.22 41.41
CA LEU A 41 13.40 -10.18 41.69
C LEU A 41 12.73 -9.08 40.85
N VAL A 42 11.75 -9.47 40.04
CA VAL A 42 11.08 -8.62 39.04
C VAL A 42 9.56 -8.82 39.09
N ASP A 43 8.82 -7.87 38.51
CA ASP A 43 7.37 -7.97 38.30
C ASP A 43 7.10 -8.55 36.91
N SER A 44 6.55 -9.76 36.89
CA SER A 44 6.23 -10.48 35.67
C SER A 44 5.24 -9.74 34.77
N ARG A 45 4.35 -8.90 35.31
CA ARG A 45 3.39 -8.09 34.55
C ARG A 45 4.10 -6.98 33.79
N VAL A 46 5.11 -6.35 34.41
CA VAL A 46 5.95 -5.33 33.75
C VAL A 46 6.69 -5.98 32.58
N LEU A 47 7.31 -7.14 32.78
CA LEU A 47 7.99 -7.87 31.71
C LEU A 47 7.03 -8.30 30.60
N CYS A 48 5.88 -8.88 30.95
CA CYS A 48 4.86 -9.26 29.97
C CYS A 48 4.31 -8.04 29.22
N HIS A 49 4.24 -6.86 29.84
CA HIS A 49 3.77 -5.65 29.17
C HIS A 49 4.81 -5.13 28.18
N ARG A 50 6.08 -5.09 28.60
CA ARG A 50 7.21 -4.54 27.84
C ARG A 50 7.76 -5.48 26.75
N SER A 51 7.52 -6.79 26.87
CA SER A 51 8.04 -7.81 25.95
C SER A 51 6.96 -8.82 25.55
N PRO A 52 6.62 -8.89 24.25
CA PRO A 52 5.81 -9.97 23.71
C PRO A 52 6.44 -11.36 23.95
N VAL A 53 7.78 -11.45 23.97
CA VAL A 53 8.52 -12.69 24.21
C VAL A 53 8.30 -13.16 25.65
N PHE A 54 8.53 -12.31 26.65
CA PHE A 54 8.24 -12.65 28.05
C PHE A 54 6.76 -12.92 28.28
N ARG A 55 5.85 -12.18 27.63
CA ARG A 55 4.40 -12.46 27.72
C ARG A 55 4.08 -13.89 27.30
N LYS A 56 4.63 -14.32 26.16
CA LYS A 56 4.41 -15.66 25.64
C LYS A 56 5.11 -16.73 26.49
N MET A 57 6.33 -16.47 26.96
CA MET A 57 7.09 -17.39 27.81
C MET A 57 6.43 -17.60 29.19
N LEU A 58 6.02 -16.50 29.84
CA LEU A 58 5.55 -16.52 31.23
C LEU A 58 4.03 -16.81 31.35
N ARG A 59 3.23 -16.49 30.33
CA ARG A 59 1.76 -16.71 30.31
C ARG A 59 1.30 -17.76 29.31
N GLY A 60 2.19 -18.27 28.46
CA GLY A 60 1.89 -19.31 27.50
C GLY A 60 2.07 -20.72 28.08
N GLN A 61 2.17 -21.70 27.19
CA GLN A 61 2.36 -23.11 27.54
C GLN A 61 3.85 -23.48 27.55
N PHE A 62 4.67 -22.74 28.30
CA PHE A 62 6.11 -22.98 28.43
C PHE A 62 6.47 -23.46 29.85
N ALA A 63 7.65 -24.02 30.03
CA ALA A 63 8.12 -24.51 31.33
C ALA A 63 8.31 -23.36 32.34
N GLU A 64 8.61 -22.18 31.82
CA GLU A 64 8.81 -20.93 32.53
C GLU A 64 7.49 -20.25 32.95
N ARG A 65 6.33 -20.84 32.62
CA ARG A 65 5.01 -20.29 32.98
C ARG A 65 4.82 -20.23 34.49
N GLN A 66 3.94 -19.34 34.94
CA GLN A 66 3.61 -19.24 36.36
C GLN A 66 3.07 -20.58 36.91
N PRO A 67 3.66 -21.11 38.00
CA PRO A 67 3.17 -22.34 38.63
C PRO A 67 1.81 -22.10 39.31
N GLU A 68 0.99 -23.15 39.40
CA GLU A 68 -0.31 -23.08 40.09
C GLU A 68 -0.17 -22.83 41.60
N ASN A 69 0.94 -23.28 42.20
CA ASN A 69 1.30 -23.05 43.60
C ASN A 69 2.83 -23.03 43.75
N GLY A 70 3.36 -22.18 44.63
CA GLY A 70 4.79 -22.09 44.96
C GLY A 70 5.49 -20.87 44.33
N ASP A 71 6.74 -20.67 44.73
CA ASP A 71 7.59 -19.59 44.25
C ASP A 71 7.96 -19.78 42.76
N TRP A 72 8.00 -18.68 42.01
CA TRP A 72 8.17 -18.71 40.56
C TRP A 72 9.60 -18.35 40.16
N TYR A 73 10.34 -19.35 39.68
CA TYR A 73 11.74 -19.21 39.25
C TYR A 73 11.92 -19.51 37.76
N VAL A 74 12.68 -18.68 37.06
CA VAL A 74 13.05 -18.89 35.65
C VAL A 74 14.56 -18.70 35.48
N SER A 75 15.20 -19.63 34.77
CA SER A 75 16.66 -19.62 34.53
C SER A 75 16.98 -19.28 33.08
N LEU A 76 17.85 -18.29 32.88
CA LEU A 76 18.30 -17.74 31.60
C LEU A 76 19.84 -17.78 31.53
N PRO A 77 20.46 -18.98 31.40
CA PRO A 77 21.91 -19.15 31.51
C PRO A 77 22.70 -18.54 30.34
N GLU A 78 22.06 -18.37 29.18
CA GLU A 78 22.69 -17.88 27.94
C GLU A 78 22.82 -16.35 27.87
N ASP A 79 22.16 -15.62 28.78
CA ASP A 79 22.14 -14.16 28.76
C ASP A 79 23.21 -13.56 29.68
N SER A 80 23.74 -12.41 29.28
CA SER A 80 24.65 -11.63 30.12
C SER A 80 23.90 -11.07 31.32
N SER A 81 24.27 -11.50 32.53
CA SER A 81 23.71 -11.02 33.79
C SER A 81 23.79 -9.50 33.93
N THR A 82 24.93 -8.90 33.57
CA THR A 82 25.14 -7.44 33.62
C THR A 82 24.23 -6.67 32.67
N MET A 83 24.15 -7.08 31.40
CA MET A 83 23.32 -6.38 30.41
C MET A 83 21.82 -6.61 30.67
N PHE A 84 21.46 -7.77 31.20
CA PHE A 84 20.10 -8.10 31.56
C PHE A 84 19.62 -7.29 32.77
N ALA A 85 20.47 -7.10 33.79
CA ALA A 85 20.18 -6.20 34.90
C ALA A 85 19.89 -4.77 34.42
N LEU A 86 20.71 -4.26 33.50
CA LEU A 86 20.51 -2.94 32.90
C LEU A 86 19.19 -2.84 32.11
N LEU A 87 18.81 -3.92 31.40
CA LEU A 87 17.51 -4.02 30.73
C LEU A 87 16.34 -4.04 31.74
N MET A 88 16.51 -4.70 32.90
CA MET A 88 15.49 -4.73 33.96
C MET A 88 15.30 -3.35 34.59
N ASP A 89 16.37 -2.59 34.86
CA ASP A 89 16.27 -1.19 35.30
C ASP A 89 15.42 -0.35 34.31
N MET A 90 15.58 -0.58 33.01
CA MET A 90 14.80 0.12 31.97
C MET A 90 13.35 -0.35 31.90
N ALA A 91 13.10 -1.65 31.99
CA ALA A 91 11.76 -2.22 31.93
C ALA A 91 10.89 -1.73 33.10
N HIS A 92 11.50 -1.65 34.30
CA HIS A 92 10.90 -1.19 35.55
C HIS A 92 10.91 0.34 35.72
N GLY A 93 11.51 1.08 34.78
CA GLY A 93 11.52 2.55 34.81
C GLY A 93 12.46 3.16 35.84
N LEU A 94 13.46 2.41 36.32
CA LEU A 94 14.49 2.83 37.28
C LEU A 94 15.62 3.63 36.60
N TYR A 95 15.25 4.56 35.72
CA TYR A 95 16.18 5.37 34.93
C TYR A 95 17.26 6.13 35.74
N PRO A 96 17.02 6.59 36.99
CA PRO A 96 18.07 7.23 37.79
C PRO A 96 19.28 6.33 38.12
N ARG A 97 19.15 5.00 38.01
CA ARG A 97 20.25 4.03 38.21
C ARG A 97 21.13 3.86 36.97
N ILE A 98 20.67 4.38 35.82
CA ILE A 98 21.28 4.13 34.52
C ILE A 98 22.32 5.20 34.20
N SER A 99 23.54 4.76 33.89
CA SER A 99 24.62 5.66 33.48
C SER A 99 24.32 6.36 32.14
N GLU A 100 24.63 7.65 32.06
CA GLU A 100 24.63 8.41 30.79
C GLU A 100 25.90 8.16 29.95
N ASN A 101 26.89 7.48 30.52
CA ASN A 101 28.12 7.05 29.87
C ASN A 101 28.09 5.52 29.78
N VAL A 102 27.69 5.01 28.62
CA VAL A 102 27.67 3.58 28.31
C VAL A 102 28.72 3.33 27.24
N SER A 103 29.55 2.32 27.44
CA SER A 103 30.52 1.91 26.43
C SER A 103 29.80 1.30 25.23
N TYR A 104 30.48 1.29 24.10
CA TYR A 104 29.93 0.74 22.88
C TYR A 104 29.59 -0.76 23.00
N ASP A 105 30.44 -1.55 23.66
CA ASP A 105 30.20 -2.99 23.84
C ASP A 105 29.00 -3.26 24.76
N GLU A 106 28.79 -2.42 25.77
CA GLU A 106 27.61 -2.49 26.64
C GLU A 106 26.32 -2.11 25.87
N LEU A 107 26.37 -1.05 25.07
CA LEU A 107 25.22 -0.64 24.26
C LEU A 107 24.86 -1.69 23.20
N TYR A 108 25.88 -2.31 22.58
CA TYR A 108 25.68 -3.44 21.69
C TYR A 108 25.06 -4.63 22.42
N GLY A 109 25.61 -5.05 23.56
CA GLY A 109 25.09 -6.17 24.35
C GLY A 109 23.63 -5.95 24.78
N LEU A 110 23.29 -4.71 25.15
CA LEU A 110 21.92 -4.30 25.46
C LEU A 110 21.00 -4.35 24.21
N CYS A 111 21.48 -3.92 23.05
CA CYS A 111 20.77 -4.03 21.78
C CYS A 111 20.53 -5.50 21.39
N VAL A 112 21.48 -6.40 21.67
CA VAL A 112 21.31 -7.85 21.43
C VAL A 112 20.18 -8.41 22.31
N LEU A 113 20.13 -8.04 23.59
CA LEU A 113 19.06 -8.48 24.49
C LEU A 113 17.70 -7.90 24.10
N THR A 114 17.63 -6.61 23.76
CA THR A 114 16.38 -5.98 23.33
C THR A 114 15.88 -6.52 21.99
N ASN A 115 16.79 -6.95 21.10
CA ASN A 115 16.44 -7.68 19.90
C ASN A 115 15.89 -9.08 20.21
N LYS A 116 16.56 -9.82 21.11
CA LYS A 116 16.17 -11.19 21.55
C LYS A 116 14.79 -11.20 22.22
N TYR A 117 14.53 -10.22 23.08
CA TYR A 117 13.30 -10.14 23.89
C TYR A 117 12.23 -9.20 23.32
N ASP A 118 12.47 -8.56 22.18
CA ASP A 118 11.60 -7.56 21.56
C ASP A 118 11.22 -6.43 22.55
N MET A 119 12.26 -5.77 23.09
CA MET A 119 12.18 -4.75 24.15
C MET A 119 12.86 -3.42 23.76
N THR A 120 13.08 -3.16 22.47
CA THR A 120 13.76 -1.95 21.97
C THR A 120 13.16 -0.66 22.55
N SER A 121 11.82 -0.63 22.72
CA SER A 121 11.10 0.53 23.24
C SER A 121 11.50 0.93 24.66
N ALA A 122 12.06 0.01 25.46
CA ALA A 122 12.56 0.29 26.80
C ALA A 122 13.76 1.26 26.78
N LEU A 123 14.50 1.30 25.67
CA LEU A 123 15.69 2.13 25.51
C LEU A 123 15.37 3.61 25.24
N HIS A 124 14.19 3.92 24.69
CA HIS A 124 13.84 5.26 24.17
C HIS A 124 14.24 6.45 25.07
N PRO A 125 14.04 6.43 26.40
CA PRO A 125 14.39 7.56 27.26
C PRO A 125 15.89 7.88 27.29
N MET A 126 16.75 6.89 26.97
CA MET A 126 18.20 7.03 27.00
C MET A 126 18.84 7.18 25.62
N VAL A 127 18.14 6.81 24.54
CA VAL A 127 18.65 6.84 23.15
C VAL A 127 19.29 8.18 22.81
N SER A 128 18.61 9.30 23.03
CA SER A 128 19.12 10.64 22.68
C SER A 128 20.42 11.03 23.41
N LYS A 129 20.67 10.46 24.60
CA LYS A 129 21.86 10.72 25.42
C LYS A 129 23.03 9.87 24.97
N TRP A 130 22.77 8.62 24.58
CA TRP A 130 23.79 7.71 24.08
C TRP A 130 24.16 7.98 22.62
N SER A 131 23.20 8.28 21.74
CA SER A 131 23.45 8.55 20.31
C SER A 131 24.48 9.66 20.05
N LYS A 132 24.56 10.66 20.94
CA LYS A 132 25.52 11.77 20.82
C LYS A 132 26.98 11.38 21.08
N LYS A 133 27.22 10.19 21.66
CA LYS A 133 28.54 9.73 22.11
C LYS A 133 29.08 8.53 21.32
N ILE A 134 28.34 8.05 20.31
CA ILE A 134 28.75 6.89 19.50
C ILE A 134 29.86 7.33 18.52
N ASN A 135 31.11 6.99 18.82
CA ASN A 135 32.24 7.13 17.89
C ASN A 135 32.27 5.93 16.92
N THR A 136 32.67 6.17 15.68
CA THR A 136 32.26 5.32 14.56
C THR A 136 33.34 4.42 13.99
N GLY A 137 34.51 4.38 14.62
CA GLY A 137 35.58 3.42 14.32
C GLY A 137 36.05 3.43 12.85
N ASP A 138 36.91 2.47 12.53
CA ASP A 138 37.29 2.12 11.16
C ASP A 138 36.21 1.17 10.60
N ILE A 139 35.80 1.34 9.34
CA ILE A 139 34.80 0.53 8.63
C ILE A 139 35.11 -0.98 8.65
N HIS A 140 36.38 -1.33 8.84
CA HIS A 140 36.86 -2.72 8.91
C HIS A 140 37.03 -3.25 10.34
N SER A 141 36.65 -2.47 11.35
CA SER A 141 36.72 -2.89 12.75
C SER A 141 35.44 -3.58 13.22
N ASP A 142 35.56 -4.50 14.19
CA ASP A 142 34.40 -5.08 14.87
C ASP A 142 33.51 -3.99 15.51
N CYS A 143 34.14 -2.87 15.92
CA CYS A 143 33.48 -1.68 16.40
C CYS A 143 32.49 -1.09 15.36
N PHE A 144 32.83 -1.10 14.08
CA PHE A 144 31.92 -0.61 13.05
C PHE A 144 30.70 -1.54 12.89
N ALA A 145 30.92 -2.86 12.86
CA ALA A 145 29.85 -3.84 12.70
C ALA A 145 28.81 -3.74 13.82
N LYS A 146 29.23 -3.66 15.10
CA LYS A 146 28.24 -3.51 16.18
C LYS A 146 27.65 -2.09 16.27
N VAL A 147 28.30 -1.04 15.75
CA VAL A 147 27.70 0.32 15.70
C VAL A 147 26.56 0.33 14.68
N MET A 148 26.77 -0.34 13.54
CA MET A 148 25.75 -0.53 12.53
C MET A 148 24.53 -1.27 13.09
N PHE A 149 24.75 -2.33 13.87
CA PHE A 149 23.67 -3.05 14.55
C PHE A 149 22.93 -2.16 15.55
N VAL A 150 23.65 -1.36 16.35
CA VAL A 150 23.04 -0.43 17.31
C VAL A 150 22.15 0.59 16.59
N PHE A 151 22.61 1.22 15.51
CA PHE A 151 21.77 2.17 14.76
C PHE A 151 20.54 1.49 14.15
N TRP A 152 20.69 0.27 13.65
CA TRP A 152 19.56 -0.50 13.13
C TRP A 152 18.55 -0.87 14.23
N GLU A 153 19.02 -1.37 15.37
CA GLU A 153 18.16 -1.77 16.48
C GLU A 153 17.43 -0.56 17.07
N LEU A 154 18.09 0.60 17.18
CA LEU A 154 17.50 1.85 17.72
C LEU A 154 16.63 2.63 16.72
N GLY A 155 16.58 2.22 15.44
CA GLY A 155 15.85 2.95 14.39
C GLY A 155 16.48 4.28 14.00
N ASP A 156 17.80 4.43 14.17
CA ASP A 156 18.55 5.63 13.77
C ASP A 156 18.90 5.57 12.28
N GLU A 157 17.87 5.74 11.44
CA GLU A 157 17.96 5.61 9.99
C GLU A 157 19.02 6.54 9.38
N ALA A 158 19.11 7.79 9.86
CA ALA A 158 20.03 8.78 9.33
C ALA A 158 21.49 8.37 9.53
N ASN A 159 21.84 7.85 10.72
CA ASN A 159 23.18 7.37 10.99
C ASN A 159 23.46 6.02 10.31
N LEU A 160 22.50 5.10 10.28
CA LEU A 160 22.62 3.82 9.59
C LEU A 160 22.85 4.01 8.08
N GLN A 161 22.09 4.89 7.46
CA GLN A 161 22.17 5.21 6.03
C GLN A 161 23.52 5.83 5.67
N ARG A 162 24.01 6.77 6.48
CA ARG A 162 25.32 7.40 6.26
C ARG A 162 26.44 6.36 6.28
N ARG A 163 26.41 5.44 7.23
CA ARG A 163 27.43 4.40 7.39
C ARG A 163 27.33 3.30 6.35
N ALA A 164 26.12 2.95 5.93
CA ALA A 164 25.91 2.06 4.79
C ALA A 164 26.49 2.64 3.49
N MET A 165 26.47 3.97 3.33
CA MET A 165 27.09 4.64 2.19
C MET A 165 28.62 4.52 2.22
N GLU A 166 29.25 4.59 3.39
CA GLU A 166 30.70 4.39 3.55
C GLU A 166 31.10 2.98 3.07
N ILE A 167 30.28 1.95 3.32
CA ILE A 167 30.53 0.59 2.81
C ILE A 167 30.49 0.58 1.27
N LEU A 168 29.50 1.24 0.66
CA LEU A 168 29.35 1.29 -0.79
C LEU A 168 30.45 2.12 -1.48
N GLN A 169 31.02 3.09 -0.77
CA GLN A 169 32.06 3.98 -1.30
C GLN A 169 33.46 3.40 -1.14
N ASP A 170 33.76 2.80 0.02
CA ASP A 170 35.13 2.50 0.43
C ASP A 170 35.47 1.00 0.42
N CYS A 171 34.49 0.10 0.44
CA CYS A 171 34.75 -1.35 0.44
C CYS A 171 34.87 -1.92 -0.98
N LEU A 172 35.84 -2.84 -1.15
CA LEU A 172 35.97 -3.63 -2.37
C LEU A 172 35.00 -4.81 -2.36
N VAL A 173 34.78 -5.40 -3.53
CA VAL A 173 33.90 -6.57 -3.70
C VAL A 173 34.72 -7.72 -4.30
N ASP A 174 34.59 -8.92 -3.73
CA ASP A 174 35.27 -10.12 -4.23
C ASP A 174 34.60 -10.71 -5.49
N ALA A 175 35.17 -11.80 -6.01
CA ALA A 175 34.66 -12.48 -7.21
C ALA A 175 33.22 -13.03 -7.08
N ASN A 176 32.73 -13.21 -5.85
CA ASN A 176 31.37 -13.69 -5.56
C ASN A 176 30.37 -12.53 -5.38
N GLY A 177 30.85 -11.29 -5.43
CA GLY A 177 30.02 -10.12 -5.19
C GLY A 177 29.90 -9.75 -3.71
N GLU A 178 30.79 -10.23 -2.83
CA GLU A 178 30.76 -9.95 -1.39
C GLU A 178 31.71 -8.80 -1.01
N PHE A 179 31.29 -7.92 -0.08
CA PHE A 179 32.15 -6.86 0.42
C PHE A 179 33.33 -7.41 1.22
N ILE A 180 34.54 -6.98 0.88
CA ILE A 180 35.79 -7.35 1.53
C ILE A 180 36.50 -6.13 2.12
N ASN A 181 37.26 -6.37 3.18
CA ASN A 181 38.10 -5.37 3.82
C ASN A 181 39.44 -5.17 3.09
N ASN A 182 40.22 -4.18 3.53
CA ASN A 182 41.56 -3.85 2.99
C ASN A 182 42.58 -5.00 3.08
N LYS A 183 42.27 -6.08 3.80
CA LYS A 183 43.09 -7.30 3.93
C LYS A 183 42.52 -8.50 3.14
N GLY A 184 41.42 -8.30 2.39
CA GLY A 184 40.76 -9.32 1.58
C GLY A 184 39.79 -10.24 2.32
N ALA A 185 39.47 -9.98 3.60
CA ALA A 185 38.49 -10.76 4.36
C ALA A 185 37.07 -10.19 4.23
N GLN A 186 36.07 -11.06 4.16
CA GLN A 186 34.67 -10.67 3.92
C GLN A 186 34.04 -9.98 5.15
N LEU A 187 33.33 -8.87 4.95
CA LEU A 187 32.67 -8.12 6.03
C LEU A 187 31.59 -8.96 6.75
N ARG A 188 30.94 -9.89 6.04
CA ARG A 188 29.94 -10.80 6.62
C ARG A 188 30.48 -11.71 7.73
N THR A 189 31.80 -11.82 7.89
CA THR A 189 32.41 -12.64 8.95
C THR A 189 32.33 -12.00 10.34
N HIS A 190 31.95 -10.72 10.43
CA HIS A 190 31.70 -10.07 11.72
C HIS A 190 30.33 -10.46 12.26
N ALA A 191 30.31 -11.07 13.46
CA ALA A 191 29.09 -11.56 14.13
C ALA A 191 27.90 -10.57 14.16
N PRO A 192 28.08 -9.25 14.33
CA PRO A 192 26.94 -8.32 14.32
C PRO A 192 26.16 -8.32 13.00
N PHE A 193 26.81 -8.52 11.84
CA PHE A 193 26.12 -8.54 10.55
C PHE A 193 25.29 -9.81 10.32
N GLU A 194 25.43 -10.84 11.17
CA GLU A 194 24.51 -11.99 11.17
C GLU A 194 23.16 -11.65 11.82
N LEU A 195 23.14 -10.66 12.72
CA LEU A 195 21.94 -10.27 13.46
C LEU A 195 20.99 -9.37 12.65
N PHE A 196 21.48 -8.76 11.56
CA PHE A 196 20.68 -7.89 10.68
C PHE A 196 21.22 -7.93 9.22
N PRO A 197 20.36 -8.20 8.22
CA PRO A 197 20.79 -8.57 6.86
C PRO A 197 21.19 -7.36 5.99
N ILE A 198 21.88 -6.36 6.55
CA ILE A 198 22.19 -5.12 5.81
C ILE A 198 23.11 -5.36 4.62
N LEU A 199 24.10 -6.26 4.77
CA LEU A 199 25.09 -6.53 3.72
C LEU A 199 24.44 -7.15 2.48
N GLU A 200 23.42 -7.99 2.63
CA GLU A 200 22.69 -8.57 1.49
C GLU A 200 21.97 -7.50 0.68
N HIS A 201 21.34 -6.55 1.37
CA HIS A 201 20.66 -5.42 0.74
C HIS A 201 21.67 -4.53 0.01
N LEU A 202 22.81 -4.24 0.64
CA LEU A 202 23.88 -3.46 0.03
C LEU A 202 24.49 -4.19 -1.17
N THR A 203 24.68 -5.50 -1.11
CA THR A 203 25.20 -6.32 -2.21
C THR A 203 24.23 -6.36 -3.38
N SER A 204 22.94 -6.58 -3.13
CA SER A 204 21.91 -6.54 -4.18
C SER A 204 21.86 -5.18 -4.86
N ARG A 205 21.90 -4.11 -4.08
CA ARG A 205 21.88 -2.73 -4.57
C ARG A 205 23.14 -2.39 -5.35
N TRP A 206 24.30 -2.81 -4.85
CA TRP A 206 25.57 -2.68 -5.55
C TRP A 206 25.54 -3.39 -6.91
N LYS A 207 24.98 -4.61 -7.00
CA LYS A 207 24.79 -5.34 -8.26
C LYS A 207 23.87 -4.57 -9.24
N THR A 208 22.78 -3.98 -8.76
CA THR A 208 21.90 -3.13 -9.57
C THR A 208 22.60 -1.86 -10.07
N ILE A 209 23.34 -1.18 -9.18
CA ILE A 209 24.14 0.01 -9.52
C ILE A 209 25.19 -0.36 -10.55
N PHE A 210 25.92 -1.45 -10.34
CA PHE A 210 26.94 -1.95 -11.26
C PHE A 210 26.34 -2.30 -12.63
N SER A 211 25.17 -2.95 -12.68
CA SER A 211 24.48 -3.26 -13.95
C SER A 211 24.08 -2.00 -14.71
N ARG A 212 23.48 -1.01 -14.02
CA ARG A 212 23.09 0.27 -14.63
C ARG A 212 24.29 1.10 -15.07
N CYS A 213 25.36 1.13 -14.27
CA CYS A 213 26.62 1.78 -14.64
C CYS A 213 27.31 1.06 -15.79
N LYS A 214 27.16 -0.27 -15.92
CA LYS A 214 27.67 -1.05 -17.06
C LYS A 214 26.88 -0.81 -18.34
N GLU A 215 25.55 -0.67 -18.25
CA GLU A 215 24.67 -0.32 -19.38
C GLU A 215 24.89 1.12 -19.85
N THR A 216 24.92 2.07 -18.92
CA THR A 216 25.19 3.49 -19.19
C THR A 216 26.65 3.69 -19.61
N GLY A 217 27.58 2.95 -19.00
CA GLY A 217 29.00 2.92 -19.34
C GLY A 217 29.24 2.35 -20.73
N ARG A 218 28.47 1.35 -21.20
CA ARG A 218 28.50 0.92 -22.61
C ARG A 218 28.07 2.04 -23.55
N ALA A 219 26.99 2.76 -23.24
CA ALA A 219 26.54 3.89 -24.06
C ALA A 219 27.55 5.08 -24.08
N ILE A 220 28.26 5.30 -22.97
CA ILE A 220 29.32 6.31 -22.88
C ILE A 220 30.60 5.84 -23.57
N THR A 221 30.96 4.55 -23.46
CA THR A 221 32.13 3.95 -24.12
C THR A 221 31.93 3.86 -25.63
N ASP A 222 30.72 3.50 -26.09
CA ASP A 222 30.35 3.45 -27.50
C ASP A 222 30.29 4.85 -28.16
N ASN A 223 30.00 5.90 -27.37
CA ASN A 223 30.09 7.28 -27.82
C ASN A 223 31.53 7.83 -27.76
N ALA A 224 32.34 7.43 -26.77
CA ALA A 224 33.74 7.80 -26.67
C ALA A 224 34.61 7.14 -27.77
N LEU A 225 34.30 5.89 -28.15
CA LEU A 225 34.97 5.16 -29.23
C LEU A 225 34.69 5.73 -30.63
N LYS A 226 33.66 6.57 -30.78
CA LYS A 226 33.36 7.26 -32.04
C LYS A 226 34.14 8.57 -32.23
N GLY A 227 34.74 9.11 -31.16
CA GLY A 227 35.29 10.47 -31.15
C GLY A 227 36.82 10.61 -31.22
N ASP A 228 37.61 9.58 -30.91
CA ASP A 228 39.07 9.76 -30.69
C ASP A 228 39.96 8.82 -31.52
N PRO A 229 40.94 9.32 -32.33
CA PRO A 229 41.80 8.53 -33.20
C PRO A 229 42.74 7.52 -32.50
N ILE A 230 42.94 7.63 -31.18
CA ILE A 230 43.85 6.77 -30.41
C ILE A 230 43.43 5.29 -30.45
N TRP A 231 42.13 5.02 -30.60
CA TRP A 231 41.56 3.66 -30.56
C TRP A 231 41.48 2.97 -31.93
N ARG A 232 41.95 3.60 -33.02
CA ARG A 232 42.00 3.02 -34.39
C ARG A 232 43.35 2.39 -34.74
N ARG A 233 43.95 1.59 -33.86
CA ARG A 233 45.07 0.71 -34.28
C ARG A 233 44.61 -0.74 -34.30
N PRO A 234 44.71 -1.45 -35.44
CA PRO A 234 44.35 -2.85 -35.53
C PRO A 234 45.48 -3.68 -34.90
N GLY A 235 45.24 -4.15 -33.68
CA GLY A 235 46.06 -5.14 -32.99
C GLY A 235 45.15 -6.01 -32.11
N PRO A 236 45.46 -7.31 -31.93
CA PRO A 236 44.54 -8.25 -31.31
C PRO A 236 44.35 -7.89 -29.84
N CYS A 237 43.14 -7.48 -29.49
CA CYS A 237 42.74 -7.20 -28.12
C CYS A 237 42.49 -8.53 -27.40
N ILE A 238 43.55 -9.08 -26.80
CA ILE A 238 43.51 -10.21 -25.87
C ILE A 238 44.39 -9.80 -24.70
N TYR A 239 43.85 -9.88 -23.47
CA TYR A 239 44.43 -9.43 -22.20
C TYR A 239 44.35 -7.93 -21.92
N TYR A 240 43.27 -7.49 -21.25
CA TYR A 240 43.28 -6.68 -20.02
C TYR A 240 41.83 -6.62 -19.50
N ALA A 241 41.38 -7.73 -18.89
CA ALA A 241 40.11 -7.83 -18.20
C ALA A 241 40.38 -8.30 -16.77
N SER A 242 40.06 -7.45 -15.78
CA SER A 242 39.47 -7.80 -14.46
C SER A 242 39.85 -6.87 -13.29
N SER A 243 40.92 -6.06 -13.35
CA SER A 243 41.27 -5.16 -12.22
C SER A 243 40.72 -3.74 -12.34
N ASP A 244 40.69 -3.16 -13.55
CA ASP A 244 40.48 -1.72 -13.70
C ASP A 244 39.00 -1.29 -13.73
N THR A 245 38.09 -2.24 -13.98
CA THR A 245 36.64 -1.98 -13.97
C THR A 245 36.12 -1.63 -12.57
N TYR A 246 36.69 -2.20 -11.51
CA TYR A 246 36.24 -1.95 -10.14
C TYR A 246 36.73 -0.60 -9.59
N ALA A 247 37.97 -0.23 -9.92
CA ALA A 247 38.53 1.09 -9.56
C ALA A 247 37.83 2.26 -10.29
N LEU A 248 37.36 2.04 -11.51
CA LEU A 248 36.58 3.02 -12.27
C LEU A 248 35.19 3.23 -11.67
N THR A 249 34.58 2.17 -11.13
CA THR A 249 33.21 2.20 -10.56
C THR A 249 33.16 3.02 -9.26
N GLY A 250 34.17 2.89 -8.38
CA GLY A 250 34.27 3.71 -7.16
C GLY A 250 34.42 5.21 -7.46
N LYS A 251 35.19 5.56 -8.50
CA LYS A 251 35.31 6.96 -8.98
C LYS A 251 34.02 7.49 -9.60
N MET A 252 33.24 6.65 -10.28
CA MET A 252 31.92 7.03 -10.82
C MET A 252 30.89 7.27 -9.71
N LEU A 253 30.88 6.45 -8.65
CA LEU A 253 30.02 6.63 -7.46
C LEU A 253 30.36 7.91 -6.69
N SER A 254 31.65 8.20 -6.52
CA SER A 254 32.12 9.48 -5.94
C SER A 254 31.68 10.68 -6.77
N LYS A 255 31.72 10.60 -8.11
CA LYS A 255 31.22 11.66 -8.99
C LYS A 255 29.70 11.82 -8.96
N ALA A 256 28.95 10.74 -8.81
CA ALA A 256 27.49 10.79 -8.65
C ALA A 256 27.06 11.44 -7.32
N TYR A 257 27.89 11.33 -6.27
CA TYR A 257 27.71 12.03 -4.99
C TYR A 257 27.93 13.54 -5.13
N GLU A 258 29.02 13.96 -5.79
CA GLU A 258 29.30 15.38 -6.06
C GLU A 258 28.20 16.07 -6.88
N LEU A 259 27.53 15.32 -7.75
CA LEU A 259 26.46 15.84 -8.62
C LEU A 259 25.06 15.87 -7.94
N GLY A 260 24.95 15.48 -6.67
CA GLY A 260 23.68 15.53 -5.92
C GLY A 260 22.62 14.51 -6.36
N ILE A 261 23.01 13.49 -7.14
CA ILE A 261 22.09 12.50 -7.75
C ILE A 261 21.82 11.32 -6.80
N MET A 262 22.43 11.32 -5.60
CA MET A 262 22.35 10.24 -4.61
C MET A 262 20.97 10.05 -3.96
N GLY A 263 20.05 11.01 -4.09
CA GLY A 263 18.68 10.90 -3.55
C GLY A 263 17.85 9.77 -4.17
N LEU A 264 18.24 9.26 -5.33
CA LEU A 264 17.64 8.09 -6.00
C LEU A 264 18.12 6.74 -5.42
N PHE A 265 19.01 6.77 -4.42
CA PHE A 265 19.84 5.63 -4.04
C PHE A 265 19.90 5.37 -2.52
N LEU A 266 18.80 5.51 -1.78
CA LEU A 266 18.75 5.27 -0.33
C LEU A 266 17.80 4.11 0.03
N PRO A 267 18.18 3.17 0.93
CA PRO A 267 17.28 2.15 1.46
C PRO A 267 16.48 2.73 2.63
N LEU A 268 15.17 2.44 2.69
CA LEU A 268 14.41 2.47 3.94
C LEU A 268 14.67 1.14 4.65
N PHE A 269 15.29 1.17 5.84
CA PHE A 269 15.58 0.00 6.65
C PHE A 269 14.48 -0.17 7.70
N GLU A 270 13.35 -0.78 7.33
CA GLU A 270 12.27 -1.02 8.30
C GLU A 270 12.43 -2.41 8.96
N LYS A 271 12.38 -2.44 10.30
CA LYS A 271 12.51 -3.65 11.13
C LYS A 271 11.20 -4.45 11.10
N ALA A 272 11.24 -5.72 10.71
CA ALA A 272 10.08 -6.63 10.75
C ALA A 272 10.12 -7.56 11.98
N HIS A 273 8.97 -7.71 12.67
CA HIS A 273 8.82 -8.53 13.88
C HIS A 273 8.83 -10.06 13.59
N CYS A 274 9.22 -10.86 14.59
CA CYS A 274 9.18 -12.33 14.54
C CYS A 274 7.73 -12.84 14.59
N ASP A 275 7.38 -13.77 13.70
CA ASP A 275 6.04 -14.35 13.56
C ASP A 275 5.79 -15.57 14.46
N LEU A 276 6.83 -16.07 15.14
CA LEU A 276 6.76 -17.13 16.16
C LEU A 276 6.20 -18.48 15.66
N ALA A 277 6.28 -18.76 14.35
CA ALA A 277 5.86 -20.04 13.77
C ALA A 277 6.76 -21.22 14.21
N ARG A 278 6.20 -22.45 14.23
CA ARG A 278 6.93 -23.70 14.56
C ARG A 278 7.03 -24.60 13.32
N PRO A 279 8.12 -25.39 13.14
CA PRO A 279 9.30 -25.54 14.02
C PRO A 279 10.31 -24.39 13.93
N SER A 280 10.20 -23.55 12.89
CA SER A 280 11.01 -22.36 12.67
C SER A 280 10.10 -21.20 12.27
N CYS A 281 10.43 -19.98 12.71
CA CYS A 281 9.69 -18.80 12.30
C CYS A 281 9.93 -18.50 10.80
N GLN A 282 8.97 -17.85 10.12
CA GLN A 282 9.10 -17.51 8.70
C GLN A 282 10.35 -16.64 8.44
N ARG A 283 10.79 -15.88 9.45
CA ARG A 283 12.05 -15.15 9.47
C ARG A 283 13.23 -16.11 9.22
N CYS A 284 13.50 -17.04 10.13
CA CYS A 284 14.63 -17.99 10.01
C CYS A 284 14.54 -18.86 8.75
N ILE A 285 13.33 -19.27 8.34
CA ILE A 285 13.10 -20.02 7.10
C ILE A 285 13.53 -19.20 5.87
N LYS A 286 13.15 -17.93 5.82
CA LYS A 286 13.45 -17.03 4.71
C LYS A 286 14.94 -16.64 4.64
N TYR A 287 15.61 -16.54 5.79
CA TYR A 287 17.01 -16.11 5.87
C TYR A 287 18.03 -17.26 5.87
N GLY A 288 17.58 -18.52 5.77
CA GLY A 288 18.47 -19.69 5.72
C GLY A 288 19.32 -19.89 6.98
N ALA A 289 19.02 -19.19 8.07
CA ALA A 289 19.67 -19.32 9.36
C ALA A 289 18.97 -20.41 10.19
N GLU A 290 19.75 -21.21 10.92
CA GLU A 290 19.20 -22.20 11.84
C GLU A 290 18.41 -21.47 12.94
N CYS A 291 17.09 -21.69 12.97
CA CYS A 291 16.26 -21.17 14.03
C CYS A 291 16.73 -21.88 15.31
N PRO A 292 17.08 -21.18 16.40
CA PRO A 292 17.50 -21.84 17.66
C PRO A 292 16.40 -22.71 18.29
N GLY A 293 15.23 -22.80 17.63
CA GLY A 293 14.10 -23.59 18.03
C GLY A 293 13.43 -23.05 19.30
N TYR A 294 12.36 -23.73 19.67
CA TYR A 294 11.80 -23.66 21.01
C TYR A 294 12.00 -25.06 21.60
N ARG A 295 12.40 -25.16 22.88
CA ARG A 295 12.71 -26.44 23.56
C ARG A 295 11.68 -27.52 23.25
N ASP A 296 12.18 -28.71 22.96
CA ASP A 296 11.38 -29.85 22.55
C ASP A 296 10.46 -30.32 23.70
N GLU A 297 9.17 -30.54 23.42
CA GLU A 297 8.18 -30.96 24.42
C GLU A 297 8.53 -32.34 25.03
N GLN A 298 9.41 -33.11 24.39
CA GLN A 298 9.79 -34.45 24.78
C GLN A 298 10.98 -34.52 25.75
N GLU A 299 11.77 -33.43 25.89
CA GLU A 299 12.81 -33.33 26.92
C GLU A 299 12.25 -32.89 28.30
N LEU A 300 10.94 -32.62 28.38
CA LEU A 300 10.24 -32.17 29.59
C LEU A 300 9.56 -33.30 30.40
N VAL A 301 9.91 -34.58 30.15
CA VAL A 301 9.41 -35.70 30.97
C VAL A 301 10.43 -36.09 32.03
N PHE A 302 10.37 -35.42 33.20
CA PHE A 302 10.91 -36.00 34.43
C PHE A 302 10.05 -37.20 34.83
N ARG A 303 10.54 -38.41 34.52
CA ARG A 303 9.99 -39.68 35.00
C ARG A 303 10.37 -39.90 36.46
N ASN A 304 9.45 -39.64 37.38
CA ASN A 304 9.50 -40.27 38.70
C ASN A 304 9.25 -41.79 38.55
N ALA A 305 10.34 -42.56 38.49
CA ALA A 305 10.30 -44.02 38.44
C ALA A 305 10.09 -44.58 39.85
N ASN A 306 8.84 -44.93 40.18
CA ASN A 306 8.51 -45.77 41.33
C ASN A 306 8.79 -47.26 40.95
N PRO A 307 9.64 -48.02 41.66
CA PRO A 307 10.18 -49.30 41.20
C PRO A 307 9.25 -50.53 41.21
N THR A 308 7.95 -50.38 41.49
CA THR A 308 7.00 -51.51 41.62
C THR A 308 6.19 -51.83 40.35
N SER A 309 6.27 -51.00 39.31
CA SER A 309 5.49 -51.17 38.07
C SER A 309 6.22 -51.95 36.95
N ILE A 310 7.50 -52.30 37.14
CA ILE A 310 8.34 -52.98 36.13
C ILE A 310 8.02 -54.48 35.97
N LYS A 311 7.30 -55.11 36.92
CA LYS A 311 6.99 -56.57 36.84
C LYS A 311 5.66 -56.93 36.14
N LYS A 312 4.79 -55.97 35.78
CA LYS A 312 3.51 -56.28 35.09
C LYS A 312 3.54 -56.08 33.57
N ARG A 313 4.58 -55.45 33.01
CA ARG A 313 4.66 -55.14 31.56
C ARG A 313 5.40 -56.19 30.72
N LYS A 314 5.93 -57.28 31.31
CA LYS A 314 6.52 -58.42 30.57
C LYS A 314 5.53 -59.52 30.17
N LYS A 315 4.24 -59.39 30.48
CA LYS A 315 3.22 -60.42 30.18
C LYS A 315 2.13 -60.00 29.19
N ARG A 316 2.26 -58.84 28.54
CA ARG A 316 1.20 -58.28 27.67
C ARG A 316 1.65 -57.93 26.24
N THR A 317 2.89 -58.26 25.87
CA THR A 317 3.46 -58.05 24.52
C THR A 317 3.56 -59.36 23.71
N GLN A 318 2.98 -60.45 24.21
CA GLN A 318 2.78 -61.71 23.47
C GLN A 318 1.30 -62.07 23.57
N GLN A 319 0.45 -61.38 22.80
CA GLN A 319 -0.91 -61.77 22.41
C GLN A 319 -1.62 -60.53 21.85
N LYS A 320 -1.43 -60.29 20.54
CA LYS A 320 -2.38 -59.69 19.58
C LYS A 320 -1.62 -59.30 18.30
N THR A 321 -0.90 -60.26 17.76
CA THR A 321 -0.83 -60.47 16.31
C THR A 321 -1.86 -61.57 16.06
N GLU A 322 -2.71 -61.42 15.04
CA GLU A 322 -3.87 -62.27 14.66
C GLU A 322 -5.24 -61.65 14.96
N ALA A 323 -5.75 -60.88 13.98
CA ALA A 323 -7.12 -60.97 13.45
C ALA A 323 -7.36 -59.80 12.49
N GLN A 324 -6.85 -59.92 11.25
CA GLN A 324 -7.49 -59.31 10.09
C GLN A 324 -8.72 -60.16 9.74
N THR A 325 -9.87 -59.53 9.50
CA THR A 325 -10.67 -59.60 8.25
C THR A 325 -12.16 -59.32 8.49
N ARG A 326 -12.73 -58.56 7.53
CA ARG A 326 -14.09 -58.67 6.95
C ARG A 326 -15.16 -57.66 7.40
N GLY A 327 -15.76 -56.98 6.40
CA GLY A 327 -17.20 -56.65 6.39
C GLY A 327 -17.58 -55.23 5.97
N GLU A 328 -18.32 -55.11 4.86
CA GLU A 328 -18.78 -53.90 4.14
C GLU A 328 -20.13 -53.30 4.63
N SER A 329 -20.42 -52.08 4.12
CA SER A 329 -21.72 -51.59 3.56
C SER A 329 -22.76 -50.77 4.38
N VAL A 330 -22.95 -49.49 3.96
CA VAL A 330 -24.16 -48.84 3.35
C VAL A 330 -25.38 -48.30 4.18
N MET A 331 -25.82 -47.06 3.80
CA MET A 331 -27.14 -46.36 3.91
C MET A 331 -27.67 -45.93 5.31
N SER A 332 -28.53 -44.91 5.58
CA SER A 332 -29.27 -43.85 4.83
C SER A 332 -29.91 -42.84 5.82
N PHE A 333 -30.56 -41.81 5.25
CA PHE A 333 -31.29 -40.61 5.71
C PHE A 333 -32.51 -40.73 6.65
N GLY A 334 -32.87 -39.57 7.26
CA GLY A 334 -34.22 -39.11 7.65
C GLY A 334 -34.12 -37.98 8.70
N SER A 335 -34.27 -36.68 8.43
CA SER A 335 -35.39 -35.83 7.95
C SER A 335 -36.20 -35.13 9.06
N SER A 336 -36.29 -33.78 8.92
CA SER A 336 -37.39 -32.85 9.31
C SER A 336 -37.66 -32.58 10.80
N SER A 337 -38.03 -31.39 11.32
CA SER A 337 -38.65 -30.14 10.79
C SER A 337 -38.62 -29.06 11.91
N SER A 338 -38.29 -27.79 11.63
CA SER A 338 -39.16 -26.59 11.40
C SER A 338 -39.46 -25.68 12.62
N SER A 339 -38.94 -24.45 12.54
CA SER A 339 -39.56 -23.12 12.80
C SER A 339 -40.59 -22.90 13.92
N SER A 340 -40.40 -21.85 14.73
CA SER A 340 -41.10 -20.55 14.56
C SER A 340 -40.86 -19.57 15.72
N SER A 341 -41.01 -18.29 15.37
CA SER A 341 -40.85 -17.03 16.10
C SER A 341 -42.02 -16.65 17.01
N SER A 342 -41.78 -15.81 18.02
CA SER A 342 -42.65 -14.65 18.31
C SER A 342 -42.10 -13.73 19.42
N SER A 343 -42.26 -12.44 19.17
CA SER A 343 -42.08 -11.27 20.03
C SER A 343 -43.17 -11.12 21.10
N SER A 344 -42.88 -10.35 22.16
CA SER A 344 -43.88 -9.48 22.82
C SER A 344 -43.21 -8.47 23.76
N SER A 345 -43.79 -7.27 23.76
CA SER A 345 -43.49 -6.07 24.53
C SER A 345 -44.41 -5.96 25.76
N SER A 346 -43.95 -5.27 26.81
CA SER A 346 -44.86 -4.62 27.78
C SER A 346 -44.14 -3.54 28.60
N SER A 347 -44.72 -2.35 28.59
CA SER A 347 -44.38 -1.16 29.37
C SER A 347 -45.05 -1.17 30.76
N GLY A 348 -44.52 -0.41 31.72
CA GLY A 348 -45.18 -0.12 33.00
C GLY A 348 -44.33 0.73 33.96
N ASP A 349 -44.64 2.02 33.99
CA ASP A 349 -44.25 3.11 34.92
C ASP A 349 -44.43 2.76 36.42
N ALA A 350 -44.03 3.52 37.45
CA ALA A 350 -43.05 4.55 37.77
C ALA A 350 -43.26 4.83 39.28
N ALA A 351 -42.20 5.10 40.06
CA ALA A 351 -42.30 5.82 41.34
C ALA A 351 -40.92 6.35 41.77
N THR A 352 -40.73 7.66 41.70
CA THR A 352 -39.67 8.44 42.38
C THR A 352 -40.21 8.90 43.75
N PRO A 353 -39.37 9.25 44.75
CA PRO A 353 -38.80 10.62 44.76
C PRO A 353 -37.41 10.79 45.47
N SER A 354 -36.59 11.70 44.90
CA SER A 354 -35.81 12.82 45.51
C SER A 354 -34.97 12.62 46.80
N THR A 355 -33.81 13.22 47.09
CA THR A 355 -32.96 14.30 46.53
C THR A 355 -31.74 14.50 47.48
N LEU A 356 -30.75 15.28 47.00
CA LEU A 356 -29.62 15.99 47.65
C LEU A 356 -28.27 15.42 47.16
N GLY A 357 -27.42 16.11 46.40
CA GLY A 357 -27.38 17.49 45.90
C GLY A 357 -25.91 17.90 45.72
N GLU A 358 -25.57 18.43 44.53
CA GLU A 358 -24.44 19.34 44.20
C GLU A 358 -23.01 18.74 44.33
N ASP A 359 -22.12 18.76 43.32
CA ASP A 359 -21.66 19.92 42.57
C ASP A 359 -21.08 19.62 41.17
N ASP A 360 -21.14 20.68 40.37
CA ASP A 360 -20.66 20.96 39.02
C ASP A 360 -19.21 20.53 38.67
N ARG A 361 -19.05 19.79 37.56
CA ARG A 361 -17.88 19.88 36.66
C ARG A 361 -18.29 19.66 35.21
N THR A 362 -18.70 20.74 34.55
CA THR A 362 -18.61 20.90 33.10
C THR A 362 -17.20 20.56 32.59
N LEU A 363 -17.04 19.48 31.82
CA LEU A 363 -15.85 19.26 30.98
C LEU A 363 -16.17 19.75 29.57
N SER A 364 -15.80 21.00 29.32
CA SER A 364 -15.77 21.63 28.01
C SER A 364 -14.73 20.92 27.12
N PRO A 365 -15.04 20.49 25.88
CA PRO A 365 -14.02 20.07 24.95
C PRO A 365 -13.34 21.34 24.41
N VAL A 366 -12.17 21.67 24.96
CA VAL A 366 -11.30 22.70 24.37
C VAL A 366 -10.91 22.20 22.98
N SER A 367 -11.56 22.76 21.96
CA SER A 367 -11.19 22.56 20.56
C SER A 367 -9.85 23.23 20.31
N PRO A 368 -8.83 22.55 19.72
CA PRO A 368 -7.68 23.27 19.22
C PRO A 368 -8.13 24.16 18.05
N LYS A 369 -7.82 25.45 18.14
CA LYS A 369 -8.05 26.39 17.04
C LYS A 369 -7.21 25.92 15.84
N ILE A 370 -7.83 25.95 14.65
CA ILE A 370 -7.31 25.59 13.32
C ILE A 370 -6.00 26.31 12.90
N VAL A 371 -5.40 27.13 13.77
CA VAL A 371 -4.30 28.05 13.42
C VAL A 371 -2.90 27.43 13.60
N ASP A 372 -2.73 26.35 14.37
CA ASP A 372 -1.38 25.85 14.71
C ASP A 372 -0.81 24.77 13.79
N LEU A 373 -1.57 24.28 12.80
CA LEU A 373 -1.09 23.27 11.83
C LEU A 373 -0.53 23.85 10.52
N VAL A 374 -0.47 25.19 10.39
CA VAL A 374 0.09 25.86 9.20
C VAL A 374 1.14 26.89 9.62
N ARG A 375 2.29 26.42 10.08
CA ARG A 375 3.54 27.17 9.92
C ARG A 375 4.55 26.34 9.15
N TYR A 376 4.72 26.72 7.89
CA TYR A 376 5.87 26.39 7.07
C TYR A 376 7.14 26.76 7.87
N THR A 377 7.88 25.78 8.36
CA THR A 377 9.16 26.00 9.05
C THR A 377 10.23 26.29 8.00
N GLN A 378 10.53 27.57 7.81
CA GLN A 378 11.69 28.05 7.05
C GLN A 378 12.99 28.09 7.87
N THR A 379 13.03 27.49 9.05
CA THR A 379 14.23 27.40 9.89
C THR A 379 14.23 26.09 10.65
N GLY A 380 15.29 25.29 10.49
CA GLY A 380 15.48 24.05 11.22
C GLY A 380 15.47 24.27 12.73
N SER A 381 14.45 23.71 13.39
CA SER A 381 14.49 23.35 14.81
C SER A 381 13.36 22.37 15.12
N ALA A 382 13.58 21.55 16.14
CA ALA A 382 12.93 20.28 16.43
C ALA A 382 11.39 20.26 16.37
N LEU A 383 10.85 19.17 15.80
CA LEU A 383 9.44 18.79 15.91
C LEU A 383 9.11 18.46 17.36
N ILE A 384 8.26 19.29 17.98
CA ILE A 384 7.57 18.93 19.23
C ILE A 384 6.50 17.89 18.83
N LEU A 385 6.72 16.63 19.19
CA LEU A 385 5.71 15.58 19.05
C LEU A 385 4.62 15.83 20.11
N PRO A 386 3.34 16.04 19.75
CA PRO A 386 2.28 16.11 20.75
C PRO A 386 2.13 14.74 21.43
N GLN A 387 2.19 14.72 22.76
CA GLN A 387 1.79 13.58 23.58
C GLN A 387 0.25 13.45 23.58
N SER A 388 -0.28 12.31 23.09
CA SER A 388 -1.49 11.67 23.61
C SER A 388 -1.69 10.26 23.01
N LEU A 389 -1.60 9.23 23.86
CA LEU A 389 -1.96 7.84 23.55
C LEU A 389 -3.48 7.67 23.74
N ASN A 390 -4.23 7.88 22.65
CA ASN A 390 -5.61 7.43 22.33
C ASN A 390 -6.39 8.54 21.58
N GLU A 391 -5.88 8.99 20.44
CA GLU A 391 -6.72 9.75 19.50
C GLU A 391 -7.66 8.79 18.76
N HIS A 392 -8.96 9.10 18.75
CA HIS A 392 -9.94 8.35 17.97
C HIS A 392 -9.57 8.44 16.48
N TRP A 393 -9.73 7.37 15.69
CA TRP A 393 -9.26 7.30 14.30
C TRP A 393 -9.77 8.45 13.41
N THR A 394 -10.91 9.06 13.77
CA THR A 394 -11.46 10.26 13.12
C THR A 394 -10.50 11.44 13.13
N ALA A 395 -9.61 11.56 14.13
CA ALA A 395 -8.55 12.56 14.19
C ALA A 395 -7.56 12.46 13.02
N HIS A 396 -7.37 11.25 12.47
CA HIS A 396 -6.46 11.00 11.34
C HIS A 396 -7.16 11.00 9.99
N SER A 397 -8.49 11.12 9.93
CA SER A 397 -9.24 11.02 8.68
C SER A 397 -8.90 12.11 7.66
N ILE A 398 -8.75 13.37 8.10
CA ILE A 398 -8.35 14.49 7.23
C ILE A 398 -6.92 14.29 6.71
N PRO A 399 -5.90 14.04 7.57
CA PRO A 399 -4.55 13.73 7.08
C PRO A 399 -4.51 12.57 6.07
N ILE A 400 -5.27 11.50 6.30
CA ILE A 400 -5.34 10.36 5.37
C ILE A 400 -5.89 10.82 4.02
N LEU A 401 -7.03 11.52 4.00
CA LEU A 401 -7.64 12.00 2.76
C LEU A 401 -6.71 12.96 2.00
N LEU A 402 -6.09 13.92 2.69
CA LEU A 402 -5.17 14.87 2.07
C LEU A 402 -3.89 14.20 1.57
N ASN A 403 -3.41 13.15 2.24
CA ASN A 403 -2.27 12.37 1.75
C ASN A 403 -2.62 11.55 0.50
N VAL A 404 -3.84 11.01 0.40
CA VAL A 404 -4.32 10.37 -0.82
C VAL A 404 -4.41 11.43 -1.93
N TYR A 405 -5.15 12.50 -1.69
CA TYR A 405 -5.40 13.56 -2.68
C TYR A 405 -4.40 14.72 -2.59
N TYR A 406 -3.11 14.41 -2.43
CA TYR A 406 -2.06 15.40 -2.12
C TYR A 406 -1.84 16.47 -3.18
N THR A 407 -2.25 16.22 -4.43
CA THR A 407 -2.14 17.18 -5.55
C THR A 407 -3.40 18.00 -5.78
N LEU A 408 -4.47 17.75 -5.02
CA LEU A 408 -5.69 18.55 -5.12
C LEU A 408 -5.66 19.68 -4.10
N ASP A 409 -5.00 20.78 -4.47
CA ASP A 409 -4.96 22.01 -3.67
C ASP A 409 -6.36 22.54 -3.32
N PHE A 410 -7.35 22.28 -4.19
CA PHE A 410 -8.76 22.58 -3.93
C PHE A 410 -9.25 22.00 -2.59
N LEU A 411 -8.90 20.76 -2.28
CA LEU A 411 -9.33 20.14 -1.01
C LEU A 411 -8.64 20.83 0.16
N HIS A 412 -7.32 21.05 0.07
CA HIS A 412 -6.55 21.74 1.11
C HIS A 412 -7.12 23.13 1.42
N GLU A 413 -7.39 23.93 0.40
CA GLU A 413 -7.99 25.26 0.54
C GLU A 413 -9.42 25.21 1.09
N THR A 414 -10.18 24.18 0.73
CA THR A 414 -11.54 23.99 1.24
C THR A 414 -11.53 23.61 2.72
N TYR A 415 -10.63 22.74 3.18
CA TYR A 415 -10.49 22.42 4.61
C TYR A 415 -10.05 23.62 5.45
N LYS A 416 -9.16 24.48 4.93
CA LYS A 416 -8.77 25.73 5.62
C LYS A 416 -9.96 26.66 5.90
N LYS A 417 -10.97 26.62 5.03
CA LYS A 417 -12.16 27.49 5.09
C LYS A 417 -13.37 26.81 5.74
N SER A 418 -13.35 25.48 5.88
CA SER A 418 -14.50 24.70 6.35
C SER A 418 -14.59 24.68 7.88
N GLY A 419 -15.82 24.69 8.39
CA GLY A 419 -16.08 24.59 9.83
C GLY A 419 -15.91 23.16 10.37
N PRO A 420 -15.80 22.98 11.70
CA PRO A 420 -15.48 21.70 12.35
C PRO A 420 -16.62 20.67 12.33
N GLN A 421 -17.79 20.98 11.78
CA GLN A 421 -18.98 20.11 11.75
C GLN A 421 -19.73 20.27 10.41
N GLY A 422 -19.05 20.00 9.30
CA GLY A 422 -19.59 20.17 7.94
C GLY A 422 -19.75 18.86 7.16
N PRO A 423 -20.46 18.89 6.01
CA PRO A 423 -20.67 17.72 5.16
C PRO A 423 -19.33 17.11 4.70
N LEU A 424 -18.33 17.97 4.47
CA LEU A 424 -16.99 17.57 4.04
C LEU A 424 -16.29 16.69 5.08
N LEU A 425 -16.41 17.01 6.37
CA LEU A 425 -15.81 16.22 7.44
C LEU A 425 -16.43 14.82 7.53
N TRP A 426 -17.75 14.72 7.43
CA TRP A 426 -18.43 13.42 7.45
C TRP A 426 -18.04 12.54 6.26
N ALA A 427 -17.94 13.11 5.05
CA ALA A 427 -17.43 12.38 3.89
C ALA A 427 -15.96 11.97 4.06
N THR A 428 -15.16 12.77 4.75
CA THR A 428 -13.75 12.44 5.07
C THR A 428 -13.66 11.22 5.97
N HIS A 429 -14.46 11.18 7.04
CA HIS A 429 -14.54 10.03 7.93
C HIS A 429 -14.98 8.78 7.18
N LEU A 430 -16.02 8.90 6.35
CA LEU A 430 -16.52 7.82 5.52
C LEU A 430 -15.41 7.26 4.60
N PHE A 431 -14.75 8.14 3.84
CA PHE A 431 -13.69 7.76 2.90
C PHE A 431 -12.51 7.09 3.62
N ALA A 432 -11.97 7.73 4.66
CA ALA A 432 -10.79 7.25 5.37
C ALA A 432 -11.06 5.88 6.04
N ARG A 433 -12.24 5.71 6.64
CA ARG A 433 -12.63 4.45 7.26
C ARG A 433 -12.74 3.32 6.24
N THR A 434 -13.39 3.57 5.11
CA THR A 434 -13.49 2.59 4.02
C THR A 434 -12.13 2.24 3.44
N TYR A 435 -11.28 3.24 3.20
CA TYR A 435 -9.93 3.03 2.70
C TYR A 435 -9.10 2.13 3.62
N ILE A 436 -9.02 2.45 4.92
CA ILE A 436 -8.29 1.62 5.90
C ILE A 436 -8.89 0.21 6.00
N THR A 437 -10.23 0.10 5.98
CA THR A 437 -10.91 -1.20 6.04
C THR A 437 -10.56 -2.07 4.84
N ASN A 438 -10.53 -1.47 3.65
CA ASN A 438 -10.17 -2.17 2.43
C ASN A 438 -8.71 -2.59 2.43
N LEU A 439 -7.78 -1.78 2.95
CA LEU A 439 -6.37 -2.18 3.09
C LEU A 439 -6.19 -3.34 4.06
N ARG A 440 -6.92 -3.36 5.18
CA ARG A 440 -6.85 -4.47 6.15
C ARG A 440 -7.50 -5.74 5.63
N ASN A 441 -8.58 -5.60 4.84
CA ASN A 441 -9.38 -6.71 4.33
C ASN A 441 -9.63 -6.57 2.82
N PRO A 442 -8.60 -6.68 1.98
CA PRO A 442 -8.69 -6.35 0.56
C PRO A 442 -9.56 -7.31 -0.26
N THR A 443 -9.60 -8.58 0.13
CA THR A 443 -10.37 -9.63 -0.55
C THR A 443 -11.69 -9.99 0.14
N ALA A 444 -12.00 -9.37 1.29
CA ALA A 444 -13.23 -9.63 2.02
C ALA A 444 -14.43 -8.98 1.31
N ILE A 445 -15.04 -9.71 0.38
CA ILE A 445 -16.27 -9.31 -0.33
C ILE A 445 -17.53 -9.73 0.45
N GLY A 446 -17.41 -10.37 1.62
CA GLY A 446 -18.53 -10.62 2.52
C GLY A 446 -18.27 -11.69 3.59
N ASN A 447 -17.62 -11.32 4.70
CA ASN A 447 -17.48 -12.17 5.90
C ASN A 447 -18.04 -11.45 7.14
N GLY A 448 -18.51 -12.18 8.15
CA GLY A 448 -19.30 -11.66 9.29
C GLY A 448 -18.71 -10.54 10.17
N SER A 449 -17.43 -10.16 10.04
CA SER A 449 -16.88 -8.92 10.64
C SER A 449 -17.31 -7.63 9.92
N VAL A 450 -18.07 -7.79 8.82
CA VAL A 450 -18.56 -6.73 7.93
C VAL A 450 -19.78 -6.00 8.52
N GLU A 451 -20.62 -6.61 9.36
CA GLU A 451 -21.87 -5.99 9.83
C GLU A 451 -21.66 -4.74 10.71
N GLU A 452 -20.70 -4.78 11.64
CA GLU A 452 -20.42 -3.63 12.50
C GLU A 452 -19.75 -2.47 11.74
N THR A 453 -18.85 -2.82 10.81
CA THR A 453 -18.20 -1.83 9.93
C THR A 453 -19.22 -1.23 8.96
N ASP A 454 -20.13 -2.03 8.41
CA ASP A 454 -21.19 -1.56 7.51
C ASP A 454 -22.20 -0.67 8.25
N ARG A 455 -22.53 -0.99 9.50
CA ARG A 455 -23.39 -0.14 10.35
C ARG A 455 -22.71 1.20 10.67
N GLU A 456 -21.42 1.18 10.97
CA GLU A 456 -20.62 2.38 11.21
C GLU A 456 -20.54 3.24 9.93
N LEU A 457 -20.18 2.65 8.79
CA LEU A 457 -20.13 3.33 7.50
C LEU A 457 -21.49 3.89 7.09
N GLY A 458 -22.58 3.15 7.31
CA GLY A 458 -23.94 3.60 7.08
C GLY A 458 -24.31 4.83 7.90
N THR A 459 -23.78 4.93 9.14
CA THR A 459 -23.98 6.11 9.99
C THR A 459 -23.28 7.34 9.42
N TYR A 460 -22.02 7.22 8.99
CA TYR A 460 -21.29 8.35 8.38
C TYR A 460 -21.88 8.75 7.04
N LEU A 461 -22.28 7.79 6.20
CA LEU A 461 -22.96 8.05 4.95
C LEU A 461 -24.29 8.78 5.18
N GLY A 462 -25.12 8.32 6.12
CA GLY A 462 -26.37 8.98 6.48
C GLY A 462 -26.18 10.42 6.96
N LYS A 463 -25.18 10.67 7.82
CA LYS A 463 -24.82 12.04 8.26
C LYS A 463 -24.34 12.91 7.10
N THR A 464 -23.49 12.36 6.22
CA THR A 464 -22.98 13.08 5.05
C THR A 464 -24.12 13.50 4.14
N LEU A 465 -25.00 12.56 3.76
CA LEU A 465 -26.14 12.84 2.88
C LEU A 465 -27.13 13.82 3.49
N THR A 466 -27.41 13.71 4.80
CA THR A 466 -28.29 14.65 5.51
C THR A 466 -27.70 16.05 5.50
N SER A 467 -26.41 16.18 5.81
CA SER A 467 -25.71 17.48 5.85
C SER A 467 -25.60 18.13 4.46
N VAL A 468 -25.35 17.35 3.41
CA VAL A 468 -25.38 17.84 2.02
C VAL A 468 -26.80 18.29 1.64
N SER A 469 -27.82 17.50 1.97
CA SER A 469 -29.22 17.85 1.71
C SER A 469 -29.63 19.14 2.41
N GLU A 470 -29.25 19.32 3.68
CA GLU A 470 -29.48 20.57 4.42
C GLU A 470 -28.76 21.76 3.79
N ALA A 471 -27.50 21.60 3.38
CA ALA A 471 -26.76 22.67 2.72
C ALA A 471 -27.43 23.09 1.39
N LEU A 472 -27.86 22.11 0.58
CA LEU A 472 -28.50 22.35 -0.73
C LEU A 472 -29.91 22.94 -0.63
N LYS A 473 -30.59 22.89 0.52
CA LYS A 473 -31.86 23.62 0.75
C LYS A 473 -31.67 25.14 0.76
N THR A 474 -30.45 25.62 0.98
CA THR A 474 -30.16 27.06 0.96
C THR A 474 -29.86 27.55 -0.46
N PRO A 475 -30.31 28.75 -0.86
CA PRO A 475 -30.07 29.27 -2.22
C PRO A 475 -28.59 29.39 -2.61
N THR A 476 -27.70 29.52 -1.62
CA THR A 476 -26.25 29.61 -1.81
C THR A 476 -25.53 28.27 -1.63
N GLY A 477 -26.26 27.20 -1.31
CA GLY A 477 -25.70 25.89 -0.96
C GLY A 477 -24.81 25.31 -2.05
N ALA A 478 -25.26 25.32 -3.30
CA ALA A 478 -24.50 24.83 -4.45
C ALA A 478 -23.23 25.66 -4.75
N MET A 479 -23.18 26.91 -4.28
CA MET A 479 -22.02 27.79 -4.45
C MET A 479 -20.91 27.49 -3.44
N ARG A 480 -21.16 26.63 -2.43
CA ARG A 480 -20.17 26.32 -1.41
C ARG A 480 -19.20 25.23 -1.89
N ASP A 481 -17.91 25.48 -1.74
CA ASP A 481 -16.83 24.57 -2.16
C ASP A 481 -16.77 23.29 -1.33
N ASP A 482 -17.14 23.36 -0.03
CA ASP A 482 -17.22 22.18 0.83
C ASP A 482 -18.29 21.20 0.37
N VAL A 483 -19.44 21.68 -0.12
CA VAL A 483 -20.50 20.85 -0.69
C VAL A 483 -20.02 20.16 -1.98
N LEU A 484 -19.39 20.91 -2.90
CA LEU A 484 -18.84 20.34 -4.14
C LEU A 484 -17.77 19.27 -3.83
N ALA A 485 -16.84 19.57 -2.91
CA ALA A 485 -15.82 18.62 -2.45
C ALA A 485 -16.44 17.37 -1.82
N THR A 486 -17.50 17.53 -1.02
CA THR A 486 -18.20 16.41 -0.38
C THR A 486 -18.78 15.45 -1.41
N VAL A 487 -19.53 15.96 -2.39
CA VAL A 487 -20.15 15.12 -3.44
C VAL A 487 -19.08 14.47 -4.33
N TRP A 488 -17.95 15.15 -4.54
CA TRP A 488 -16.81 14.58 -5.25
C TRP A 488 -16.13 13.44 -4.46
N ILE A 489 -15.95 13.59 -3.15
CA ILE A 489 -15.44 12.51 -2.28
C ILE A 489 -16.42 11.33 -2.28
N LEU A 490 -17.73 11.58 -2.20
CA LEU A 490 -18.75 10.52 -2.31
C LEU A 490 -18.63 9.77 -3.65
N THR A 491 -18.40 10.48 -4.75
CA THR A 491 -18.16 9.87 -6.06
C THR A 491 -16.93 8.95 -6.04
N ASN A 492 -15.83 9.36 -5.41
CA ASN A 492 -14.64 8.51 -5.31
C ASN A 492 -14.79 7.37 -4.28
N TYR A 493 -15.55 7.58 -3.22
CA TYR A 493 -15.89 6.56 -2.22
C TYR A 493 -16.57 5.36 -2.88
N GLU A 494 -17.44 5.56 -3.87
CA GLU A 494 -18.07 4.46 -4.60
C GLU A 494 -17.05 3.61 -5.40
N LEU A 495 -15.91 4.17 -5.80
CA LEU A 495 -14.80 3.41 -6.40
C LEU A 495 -14.09 2.53 -5.37
N LEU A 496 -13.94 3.01 -4.13
CA LEU A 496 -13.43 2.20 -3.04
C LEU A 496 -14.37 1.06 -2.67
N MET A 497 -15.68 1.30 -2.70
CA MET A 497 -16.70 0.27 -2.44
C MET A 497 -16.88 -0.69 -3.62
N GLY A 498 -16.50 -0.27 -4.83
CA GLY A 498 -16.74 -1.02 -6.05
C GLY A 498 -18.22 -1.08 -6.40
N SER A 499 -18.95 0.02 -6.20
CA SER A 499 -20.41 0.08 -6.36
C SER A 499 -20.87 0.12 -7.82
N ILE A 500 -19.93 0.17 -8.78
CA ILE A 500 -20.23 0.33 -10.20
C ILE A 500 -20.38 -1.07 -10.81
N ASN A 501 -21.62 -1.44 -11.06
CA ASN A 501 -22.01 -2.73 -11.62
C ASN A 501 -22.78 -2.54 -12.93
N ARG A 502 -22.51 -3.41 -13.91
CA ARG A 502 -23.17 -3.48 -15.23
C ARG A 502 -24.66 -3.83 -15.15
N MET A 503 -25.11 -4.48 -14.07
CA MET A 503 -26.48 -5.00 -13.97
C MET A 503 -27.54 -3.95 -13.61
N ALA A 504 -27.14 -2.78 -13.08
CA ALA A 504 -28.08 -1.74 -12.66
C ALA A 504 -27.92 -0.48 -13.53
N PRO A 505 -29.02 0.01 -14.16
CA PRO A 505 -28.96 1.21 -15.02
C PRO A 505 -28.59 2.47 -14.24
N LEU A 506 -28.95 2.56 -12.96
CA LEU A 506 -28.48 3.59 -12.03
C LEU A 506 -27.87 2.94 -10.79
N ASN A 507 -26.63 3.31 -10.51
CA ASN A 507 -25.91 2.95 -9.28
C ASN A 507 -25.58 4.22 -8.48
N PRO A 508 -25.14 4.10 -7.21
CA PRO A 508 -24.82 5.27 -6.37
C PRO A 508 -23.79 6.23 -7.01
N TRP A 509 -22.80 5.71 -7.74
CA TRP A 509 -21.82 6.54 -8.45
C TRP A 509 -22.47 7.40 -9.56
N HIS A 510 -23.45 6.86 -10.30
CA HIS A 510 -24.26 7.64 -11.26
C HIS A 510 -25.05 8.76 -10.57
N LEU A 511 -25.56 8.52 -9.35
CA LEU A 511 -26.30 9.54 -8.60
C LEU A 511 -25.39 10.68 -8.14
N HIS A 512 -24.21 10.37 -7.59
CA HIS A 512 -23.27 11.41 -7.14
C HIS A 512 -22.71 12.22 -8.32
N THR A 513 -22.41 11.59 -9.45
CA THR A 513 -21.98 12.30 -10.68
C THR A 513 -23.10 13.19 -11.25
N ASN A 514 -24.38 12.78 -11.19
CA ASN A 514 -25.52 13.67 -11.48
C ASN A 514 -25.56 14.87 -10.52
N GLY A 515 -25.29 14.62 -9.24
CA GLY A 515 -25.18 15.67 -8.22
C GLY A 515 -24.07 16.67 -8.54
N LEU A 516 -22.89 16.19 -8.92
CA LEU A 516 -21.78 17.04 -9.37
C LEU A 516 -22.20 17.91 -10.55
N TYR A 517 -22.77 17.32 -11.60
CA TYR A 517 -23.26 18.08 -12.75
C TYR A 517 -24.27 19.16 -12.34
N SER A 518 -25.26 18.80 -11.52
CA SER A 518 -26.29 19.75 -11.06
C SER A 518 -25.69 20.93 -10.27
N ILE A 519 -24.67 20.68 -9.45
CA ILE A 519 -23.95 21.74 -8.71
C ILE A 519 -23.16 22.62 -9.68
N LEU A 520 -22.44 22.04 -10.65
CA LEU A 520 -21.69 22.79 -11.65
C LEU A 520 -22.61 23.65 -12.52
N GLN A 521 -23.78 23.12 -12.90
CA GLN A 521 -24.80 23.86 -13.64
C GLN A 521 -25.33 25.07 -12.83
N GLN A 522 -25.62 24.89 -11.54
CA GLN A 522 -26.07 26.00 -10.68
C GLN A 522 -24.99 27.06 -10.43
N ARG A 523 -23.71 26.67 -10.37
CA ARG A 523 -22.59 27.62 -10.26
C ARG A 523 -22.44 28.51 -11.48
N GLY A 524 -22.82 28.00 -12.64
CA GLY A 524 -22.83 28.71 -13.91
C GLY A 524 -21.43 29.07 -14.42
N SER A 525 -21.38 29.72 -15.58
CA SER A 525 -20.12 30.11 -16.23
C SER A 525 -19.42 31.29 -15.56
N THR A 526 -20.15 32.14 -14.83
CA THR A 526 -19.60 33.32 -14.17
C THR A 526 -18.50 33.00 -13.16
N SER A 527 -18.61 31.88 -12.42
CA SER A 527 -17.57 31.48 -11.48
C SER A 527 -16.27 31.06 -12.18
N LEU A 528 -16.35 30.55 -13.41
CA LEU A 528 -15.19 30.04 -14.16
C LEU A 528 -14.26 31.15 -14.67
N ARG A 529 -14.71 32.41 -14.64
CA ARG A 529 -13.88 33.60 -14.93
C ARG A 529 -12.80 33.83 -13.88
N ARG A 530 -12.95 33.28 -12.67
CA ARG A 530 -11.99 33.43 -11.57
C ARG A 530 -11.14 32.16 -11.44
N PRO A 531 -9.79 32.23 -11.56
CA PRO A 531 -8.93 31.05 -11.47
C PRO A 531 -9.14 30.19 -10.22
N GLY A 532 -9.28 30.81 -9.04
CA GLY A 532 -9.49 30.07 -7.78
C GLY A 532 -10.79 29.27 -7.72
N SER A 533 -11.82 29.66 -8.47
CA SER A 533 -13.10 28.94 -8.54
C SER A 533 -13.07 27.77 -9.53
N ARG A 534 -12.01 27.65 -10.36
CA ARG A 534 -11.83 26.55 -11.32
C ARG A 534 -11.17 25.30 -10.71
N MET A 535 -10.50 25.44 -9.57
CA MET A 535 -9.76 24.35 -8.93
C MET A 535 -10.66 23.15 -8.56
N GLY A 536 -11.90 23.42 -8.12
CA GLY A 536 -12.90 22.37 -7.87
C GLY A 536 -13.69 21.94 -9.11
N PHE A 537 -13.72 22.77 -10.16
CA PHE A 537 -14.43 22.49 -11.40
C PHE A 537 -13.80 21.31 -12.14
N TRP A 538 -12.47 21.30 -12.34
CA TRP A 538 -11.80 20.28 -13.14
C TRP A 538 -11.99 18.85 -12.61
N PRO A 539 -11.75 18.56 -11.31
CA PRO A 539 -11.96 17.21 -10.77
C PRO A 539 -13.44 16.79 -10.80
N ALA A 540 -14.37 17.72 -10.58
CA ALA A 540 -15.80 17.44 -10.60
C ALA A 540 -16.31 17.17 -12.03
N TYR A 541 -15.96 18.04 -12.97
CA TYR A 541 -16.37 17.94 -14.36
C TYR A 541 -15.75 16.73 -15.05
N ASN A 542 -14.51 16.38 -14.72
CA ASN A 542 -13.90 15.14 -15.22
C ASN A 542 -14.74 13.89 -14.84
N MET A 543 -15.24 13.79 -13.60
CA MET A 543 -16.10 12.68 -13.20
C MET A 543 -17.40 12.61 -14.01
N VAL A 544 -17.95 13.78 -14.40
CA VAL A 544 -19.10 13.86 -15.31
C VAL A 544 -18.72 13.34 -16.70
N GLN A 545 -17.58 13.78 -17.24
CA GLN A 545 -17.10 13.33 -18.56
C GLN A 545 -16.79 11.83 -18.61
N VAL A 546 -16.15 11.29 -17.57
CA VAL A 546 -15.93 9.84 -17.40
C VAL A 546 -17.25 9.10 -17.50
N ARG A 547 -18.30 9.57 -16.82
CA ARG A 547 -19.62 8.95 -16.91
C ARG A 547 -20.20 9.01 -18.32
N CYS A 548 -20.08 10.15 -19.00
CA CYS A 548 -20.56 10.29 -20.38
C CYS A 548 -19.90 9.26 -21.30
N LEU A 549 -18.57 9.08 -21.19
CA LEU A 549 -17.85 8.04 -21.93
C LEU A 549 -18.28 6.63 -21.54
N LEU A 550 -18.37 6.31 -20.25
CA LEU A 550 -18.72 4.96 -19.77
C LEU A 550 -20.15 4.56 -20.13
N SER A 551 -21.12 5.44 -19.91
CA SER A 551 -22.55 5.19 -20.14
C SER A 551 -23.02 5.57 -21.55
N SER A 552 -22.12 6.05 -22.41
CA SER A 552 -22.44 6.52 -23.76
C SER A 552 -23.53 7.60 -23.77
N LEU A 553 -23.35 8.63 -22.95
CA LEU A 553 -24.23 9.79 -22.84
C LEU A 553 -23.56 11.02 -23.48
N GLU A 554 -24.37 12.03 -23.83
CA GLU A 554 -23.83 13.34 -24.18
C GLU A 554 -23.15 13.97 -22.97
N CYS A 555 -22.08 14.73 -23.23
CA CYS A 555 -21.56 15.66 -22.25
C CYS A 555 -22.57 16.78 -21.97
N PRO A 556 -22.48 17.48 -20.83
CA PRO A 556 -23.34 18.61 -20.52
C PRO A 556 -23.43 19.63 -21.68
N PRO A 557 -24.62 20.12 -22.06
CA PRO A 557 -24.77 21.09 -23.14
C PRO A 557 -24.01 22.40 -22.87
N GLU A 558 -23.83 22.76 -21.59
CA GLU A 558 -23.08 23.93 -21.17
C GLU A 558 -21.55 23.79 -21.33
N SER A 559 -21.04 22.60 -21.64
CA SER A 559 -19.59 22.33 -21.69
C SER A 559 -18.84 23.28 -22.62
N GLN A 560 -19.42 23.57 -23.80
CA GLN A 560 -18.81 24.50 -24.76
C GLN A 560 -18.77 25.94 -24.24
N GLU A 561 -19.83 26.37 -23.54
CA GLU A 561 -19.85 27.67 -22.87
C GLU A 561 -18.77 27.73 -21.78
N TRP A 562 -18.67 26.69 -20.95
CA TRP A 562 -17.66 26.60 -19.89
C TRP A 562 -16.24 26.69 -20.44
N PHE A 563 -15.91 25.93 -21.48
CA PHE A 563 -14.60 26.00 -22.12
C PHE A 563 -14.35 27.37 -22.76
N SER A 564 -15.34 27.97 -23.42
CA SER A 564 -15.22 29.32 -23.98
C SER A 564 -14.84 30.34 -22.91
N VAL A 565 -15.55 30.35 -21.78
CA VAL A 565 -15.29 31.30 -20.68
C VAL A 565 -13.94 31.05 -20.02
N ILE A 566 -13.52 29.80 -19.90
CA ILE A 566 -12.18 29.46 -19.39
C ILE A 566 -11.09 29.96 -20.34
N ARG A 567 -11.27 29.79 -21.67
CA ARG A 567 -10.31 30.24 -22.68
C ARG A 567 -10.07 31.76 -22.64
N GLU A 568 -11.06 32.56 -22.28
CA GLU A 568 -10.91 34.01 -22.12
C GLU A 568 -9.89 34.41 -21.03
N THR A 569 -9.69 33.55 -20.03
CA THR A 569 -8.79 33.79 -18.89
C THR A 569 -7.89 32.57 -18.63
N LEU A 570 -7.45 31.92 -19.71
CA LEU A 570 -6.76 30.63 -19.65
C LEU A 570 -5.40 30.75 -18.97
N HIS A 571 -5.21 30.01 -17.89
CA HIS A 571 -3.86 29.77 -17.36
C HIS A 571 -3.16 28.72 -18.23
N PRO A 572 -1.86 28.87 -18.58
CA PRO A 572 -1.16 27.90 -19.44
C PRO A 572 -1.29 26.44 -18.97
N GLY A 573 -1.20 26.19 -17.66
CA GLY A 573 -1.38 24.85 -17.07
C GLY A 573 -2.79 24.26 -17.15
N GLU A 574 -3.80 25.06 -17.50
CA GLU A 574 -5.18 24.59 -17.75
C GLU A 574 -5.42 24.24 -19.23
N GLY A 575 -4.49 24.58 -20.13
CA GLY A 575 -4.65 24.40 -21.58
C GLY A 575 -4.94 22.94 -21.95
N LEU A 576 -4.14 22.00 -21.43
CA LEU A 576 -4.35 20.58 -21.71
C LEU A 576 -5.72 20.07 -21.19
N ALA A 577 -6.19 20.56 -20.05
CA ALA A 577 -7.47 20.16 -19.48
C ALA A 577 -8.65 20.60 -20.35
N VAL A 578 -8.59 21.82 -20.89
CA VAL A 578 -9.58 22.34 -21.84
C VAL A 578 -9.61 21.51 -23.11
N GLU A 579 -8.44 21.24 -23.70
CA GLU A 579 -8.35 20.54 -24.99
C GLU A 579 -8.72 19.05 -24.89
N VAL A 580 -8.30 18.37 -23.82
CA VAL A 580 -8.77 17.01 -23.52
C VAL A 580 -10.28 17.00 -23.24
N GLY A 581 -10.78 18.00 -22.49
CA GLY A 581 -12.19 18.14 -22.18
C GLY A 581 -13.05 18.30 -23.44
N ASP A 582 -12.65 19.16 -24.36
CA ASP A 582 -13.34 19.38 -25.64
C ASP A 582 -13.31 18.13 -26.54
N TYR A 583 -12.15 17.47 -26.63
CA TYR A 583 -12.01 16.20 -27.35
C TYR A 583 -12.99 15.16 -26.81
N ILE A 584 -13.06 14.98 -25.48
CA ILE A 584 -13.96 14.02 -24.85
C ILE A 584 -15.43 14.34 -25.14
N CYS A 585 -15.83 15.62 -25.19
CA CYS A 585 -17.19 16.01 -25.55
C CYS A 585 -17.54 15.57 -26.98
N LYS A 586 -16.64 15.80 -27.93
CA LYS A 586 -16.82 15.36 -29.33
C LYS A 586 -16.86 13.84 -29.44
N MET A 587 -16.00 13.13 -28.71
CA MET A 587 -15.99 11.67 -28.69
C MET A 587 -17.26 11.09 -28.09
N ALA A 588 -17.74 11.64 -26.97
CA ALA A 588 -18.97 11.20 -26.32
C ALA A 588 -20.20 11.37 -27.24
N HIS A 589 -20.28 12.51 -27.95
CA HIS A 589 -21.31 12.77 -28.94
C HIS A 589 -21.33 11.72 -30.06
N VAL A 590 -20.17 11.51 -30.71
CA VAL A 590 -20.03 10.54 -31.80
C VAL A 590 -20.31 9.12 -31.33
N GLN A 591 -19.77 8.72 -30.17
CA GLN A 591 -20.02 7.41 -29.57
C GLN A 591 -21.51 7.17 -29.34
N LYS A 592 -22.21 8.13 -28.71
CA LYS A 592 -23.64 8.01 -28.45
C LYS A 592 -24.43 7.89 -29.75
N ARG A 593 -24.19 8.79 -30.71
CA ARG A 593 -24.92 8.79 -31.99
C ARG A 593 -24.73 7.50 -32.77
N ILE A 594 -23.51 6.98 -32.84
CA ILE A 594 -23.23 5.69 -33.48
C ILE A 594 -23.98 4.56 -32.76
N LEU A 595 -23.91 4.49 -31.43
CA LEU A 595 -24.56 3.41 -30.68
C LEU A 595 -26.08 3.44 -30.82
N GLU A 596 -26.71 4.62 -30.90
CA GLU A 596 -28.14 4.75 -31.21
C GLU A 596 -28.48 4.15 -32.59
N ILE A 597 -27.71 4.50 -33.62
CA ILE A 597 -27.85 3.98 -34.98
C ILE A 597 -27.70 2.45 -35.02
N LEU A 598 -26.64 1.93 -34.37
CA LEU A 598 -26.35 0.49 -34.33
C LEU A 598 -27.44 -0.28 -33.59
N ARG A 599 -27.93 0.21 -32.45
CA ARG A 599 -29.01 -0.42 -31.69
C ARG A 599 -30.33 -0.42 -32.46
N ALA A 600 -30.60 0.66 -33.22
CA ALA A 600 -31.76 0.74 -34.12
C ALA A 600 -31.60 -0.12 -35.39
N ARG A 601 -30.39 -0.63 -35.67
CA ARG A 601 -30.01 -1.32 -36.91
C ARG A 601 -30.34 -0.49 -38.17
N ASP A 602 -30.16 0.82 -38.11
CA ASP A 602 -30.50 1.74 -39.20
C ASP A 602 -29.33 1.99 -40.15
N PHE A 603 -29.24 1.19 -41.22
CA PHE A 603 -28.18 1.31 -42.24
C PHE A 603 -28.23 2.62 -43.04
N ASN A 604 -29.42 3.20 -43.23
CA ASN A 604 -29.56 4.41 -44.03
C ASN A 604 -29.02 5.61 -43.26
N THR A 605 -29.45 5.77 -42.01
CA THR A 605 -28.91 6.81 -41.13
C THR A 605 -27.42 6.62 -40.87
N ALA A 606 -26.95 5.36 -40.72
CA ALA A 606 -25.52 5.06 -40.60
C ALA A 606 -24.71 5.59 -41.80
N ALA A 607 -25.21 5.41 -43.03
CA ALA A 607 -24.53 5.85 -44.23
C ALA A 607 -24.62 7.37 -44.44
N LEU A 608 -25.76 7.99 -44.08
CA LEU A 608 -25.95 9.43 -44.15
C LEU A 608 -25.03 10.18 -43.18
N ASP A 609 -24.94 9.71 -41.94
CA ASP A 609 -24.18 10.39 -40.87
C ASP A 609 -22.67 10.05 -40.91
N TYR A 610 -22.25 9.08 -41.73
CA TYR A 610 -20.88 8.53 -41.75
C TYR A 610 -19.78 9.59 -41.81
N TYR A 611 -19.85 10.49 -42.81
CA TYR A 611 -18.81 11.51 -43.04
C TYR A 611 -18.78 12.59 -41.95
N ASP A 612 -19.94 12.92 -41.38
CA ASP A 612 -20.04 13.90 -40.31
C ASP A 612 -19.46 13.37 -38.99
N LEU A 613 -19.83 12.13 -38.64
CA LEU A 613 -19.37 11.47 -37.42
C LEU A 613 -17.85 11.18 -37.44
N THR A 614 -17.35 10.61 -38.53
CA THR A 614 -15.91 10.33 -38.68
C THR A 614 -15.10 11.62 -38.83
N GLY A 615 -15.60 12.58 -39.61
CA GLY A 615 -14.98 13.89 -39.80
C GLY A 615 -14.88 14.70 -38.51
N THR A 616 -15.87 14.61 -37.62
CA THR A 616 -15.85 15.28 -36.30
C THR A 616 -14.66 14.81 -35.46
N ILE A 617 -14.42 13.49 -35.38
CA ILE A 617 -13.30 12.94 -34.60
C ILE A 617 -11.97 13.19 -35.28
N PHE A 618 -11.87 13.07 -36.60
CA PHE A 618 -10.61 13.33 -37.31
C PHE A 618 -10.16 14.79 -37.18
N LYS A 619 -11.10 15.75 -37.27
CA LYS A 619 -10.79 17.16 -36.99
C LYS A 619 -10.36 17.38 -35.54
N ALA A 620 -10.99 16.67 -34.59
CA ALA A 620 -10.62 16.75 -33.18
C ALA A 620 -9.21 16.19 -32.91
N GLU A 621 -8.84 15.09 -33.56
CA GLU A 621 -7.49 14.51 -33.50
C GLU A 621 -6.43 15.42 -34.10
N GLU A 622 -6.69 15.98 -35.28
CA GLU A 622 -5.78 16.93 -35.93
C GLU A 622 -5.56 18.15 -35.04
N HIS A 623 -6.64 18.73 -34.52
CA HIS A 623 -6.58 19.84 -33.57
C HIS A 623 -5.74 19.51 -32.33
N PHE A 624 -6.02 18.37 -31.70
CA PHE A 624 -5.29 17.96 -30.50
C PHE A 624 -3.81 17.68 -30.80
N THR A 625 -3.49 17.08 -31.96
CA THR A 625 -2.11 16.81 -32.37
C THR A 625 -1.32 18.12 -32.57
N ILE A 626 -1.93 19.11 -33.22
CA ILE A 626 -1.32 20.44 -33.40
C ILE A 626 -1.13 21.13 -32.04
N PHE A 627 -2.12 21.05 -31.16
CA PHE A 627 -2.01 21.61 -29.81
C PHE A 627 -0.88 20.94 -29.02
N ASP A 628 -0.86 19.61 -28.97
CA ASP A 628 0.08 18.82 -28.16
C ASP A 628 1.53 19.03 -28.61
N ALA A 629 1.77 19.18 -29.92
CA ALA A 629 3.08 19.48 -30.48
C ALA A 629 3.64 20.85 -30.05
N ASN A 630 2.77 21.78 -29.62
CA ASN A 630 3.13 23.13 -29.20
C ASN A 630 2.94 23.35 -27.68
N TYR A 631 2.58 22.31 -26.93
CA TYR A 631 2.26 22.43 -25.51
C TYR A 631 3.49 22.14 -24.63
N ASP A 632 4.13 23.21 -24.15
CA ASP A 632 5.38 23.13 -23.38
C ASP A 632 5.20 23.11 -21.85
N PHE A 633 3.96 23.27 -21.34
CA PHE A 633 3.73 23.33 -19.89
C PHE A 633 3.75 21.94 -19.25
N VAL A 634 4.82 21.64 -18.51
CA VAL A 634 5.01 20.36 -17.84
C VAL A 634 4.42 20.38 -16.44
N ASP A 635 3.32 19.67 -16.25
CA ASP A 635 2.80 19.25 -14.94
C ASP A 635 3.01 17.73 -14.82
N GLU A 636 3.98 17.32 -14.00
CA GLU A 636 4.37 15.91 -13.84
C GLU A 636 3.27 15.03 -13.22
N VAL A 637 2.25 15.63 -12.58
CA VAL A 637 1.21 14.86 -11.88
C VAL A 637 -0.13 14.88 -12.60
N PHE A 638 -0.52 16.02 -13.19
CA PHE A 638 -1.83 16.18 -13.83
C PHE A 638 -1.80 15.87 -15.33
N ASN A 639 -0.72 16.19 -16.05
CA ASN A 639 -0.64 15.92 -17.49
C ASN A 639 -0.73 14.42 -17.81
N PRO A 640 -0.05 13.48 -17.09
CA PRO A 640 -0.17 12.05 -17.38
C PRO A 640 -1.60 11.54 -17.22
N TYR A 641 -2.33 12.08 -16.23
CA TYR A 641 -3.73 11.73 -16.01
C TYR A 641 -4.62 12.16 -17.17
N LEU A 642 -4.51 13.41 -17.62
CA LEU A 642 -5.28 13.93 -18.76
C LEU A 642 -4.96 13.16 -20.05
N ARG A 643 -3.70 12.79 -20.26
CA ARG A 643 -3.26 11.94 -21.39
C ARG A 643 -3.88 10.55 -21.33
N ASN A 644 -3.97 9.95 -20.15
CA ASN A 644 -4.66 8.66 -19.98
C ASN A 644 -6.17 8.78 -20.21
N MET A 645 -6.78 9.92 -19.85
CA MET A 645 -8.19 10.19 -20.10
C MET A 645 -8.52 10.27 -21.60
N ILE A 646 -7.74 11.00 -22.39
CA ILE A 646 -7.92 11.03 -23.85
C ILE A 646 -7.66 9.66 -24.48
N ASN A 647 -6.65 8.92 -24.01
CA ASN A 647 -6.38 7.57 -24.51
C ASN A 647 -7.51 6.58 -24.15
N SER A 648 -8.13 6.70 -22.98
CA SER A 648 -9.33 5.95 -22.62
C SER A 648 -10.51 6.25 -23.57
N ALA A 649 -10.72 7.53 -23.88
CA ALA A 649 -11.74 7.96 -24.84
C ALA A 649 -11.45 7.41 -26.25
N ARG A 650 -10.20 7.43 -26.70
CA ARG A 650 -9.75 6.85 -27.98
C ARG A 650 -10.00 5.35 -28.04
N VAL A 651 -9.59 4.60 -27.01
CA VAL A 651 -9.76 3.12 -26.96
C VAL A 651 -11.22 2.73 -27.16
N LYS A 652 -12.15 3.34 -26.42
CA LYS A 652 -13.59 3.03 -26.56
C LYS A 652 -14.18 3.61 -27.84
N GLY A 653 -13.91 4.90 -28.10
CA GLY A 653 -14.49 5.64 -29.21
C GLY A 653 -14.14 5.07 -30.58
N TYR A 654 -12.86 4.78 -30.83
CA TYR A 654 -12.45 4.18 -32.10
C TYR A 654 -12.95 2.75 -32.27
N HIS A 655 -13.16 2.00 -31.19
CA HIS A 655 -13.82 0.70 -31.30
C HIS A 655 -15.32 0.83 -31.67
N VAL A 656 -16.00 1.88 -31.22
CA VAL A 656 -17.38 2.18 -31.65
C VAL A 656 -17.43 2.64 -33.11
N ILE A 657 -16.47 3.47 -33.56
CA ILE A 657 -16.34 3.85 -34.99
C ILE A 657 -16.02 2.62 -35.85
N LEU A 658 -15.19 1.71 -35.36
CA LEU A 658 -14.94 0.43 -36.00
C LEU A 658 -16.23 -0.37 -36.14
N ALA A 659 -17.05 -0.46 -35.09
CA ALA A 659 -18.35 -1.13 -35.15
C ALA A 659 -19.26 -0.49 -36.24
N LEU A 660 -19.30 0.84 -36.37
CA LEU A 660 -20.01 1.50 -37.49
C LEU A 660 -19.48 1.05 -38.86
N ALA A 661 -18.15 0.97 -39.02
CA ALA A 661 -17.55 0.54 -40.28
C ALA A 661 -17.90 -0.94 -40.58
N ASN A 662 -17.90 -1.82 -39.57
CA ASN A 662 -18.34 -3.20 -39.70
C ASN A 662 -19.79 -3.24 -40.19
N PHE A 663 -20.67 -2.49 -39.52
CA PHE A 663 -22.09 -2.42 -39.83
C PHE A 663 -22.29 -2.07 -41.30
N LEU A 664 -21.68 -0.97 -41.76
CA LEU A 664 -21.84 -0.48 -43.13
C LEU A 664 -21.32 -1.44 -44.20
N THR A 665 -20.39 -2.36 -43.89
CA THR A 665 -19.94 -3.38 -44.86
C THR A 665 -21.02 -4.40 -45.22
N HIS A 666 -22.07 -4.52 -44.40
CA HIS A 666 -23.23 -5.39 -44.64
C HIS A 666 -24.36 -4.67 -45.38
N HIS A 667 -24.23 -3.38 -45.70
CA HIS A 667 -25.23 -2.61 -46.42
C HIS A 667 -24.97 -2.68 -47.94
N PRO A 668 -25.71 -3.49 -48.72
CA PRO A 668 -25.39 -3.74 -50.12
C PRO A 668 -25.57 -2.49 -51.01
N THR A 669 -26.43 -1.58 -50.58
CA THR A 669 -26.74 -0.30 -51.23
C THR A 669 -26.02 0.89 -50.59
N SER A 670 -24.98 0.65 -49.80
CA SER A 670 -24.23 1.73 -49.15
C SER A 670 -23.64 2.69 -50.18
N PRO A 671 -23.84 4.02 -50.04
CA PRO A 671 -23.14 5.01 -50.84
C PRO A 671 -21.64 5.08 -50.50
N ILE A 672 -21.22 4.52 -49.37
CA ILE A 672 -19.82 4.54 -48.91
C ILE A 672 -19.04 3.41 -49.58
N PRO A 673 -17.96 3.69 -50.32
CA PRO A 673 -17.15 2.67 -50.96
C PRO A 673 -16.55 1.66 -49.97
N LEU A 674 -16.57 0.37 -50.32
CA LEU A 674 -16.04 -0.70 -49.47
C LEU A 674 -14.55 -0.52 -49.11
N HIS A 675 -13.73 -0.02 -50.04
CA HIS A 675 -12.31 0.24 -49.79
C HIS A 675 -12.10 1.31 -48.71
N GLU A 676 -12.97 2.30 -48.64
CA GLU A 676 -12.92 3.37 -47.63
C GLU A 676 -13.25 2.81 -46.25
N LEU A 677 -14.29 1.97 -46.16
CA LEU A 677 -14.64 1.26 -44.92
C LEU A 677 -13.48 0.37 -44.44
N LYS A 678 -12.75 -0.29 -45.34
CA LYS A 678 -11.55 -1.07 -45.00
C LYS A 678 -10.44 -0.20 -44.42
N ILE A 679 -10.14 0.94 -45.03
CA ILE A 679 -9.13 1.89 -44.53
C ILE A 679 -9.52 2.39 -43.13
N LEU A 680 -10.78 2.78 -42.95
CA LEU A 680 -11.29 3.23 -41.65
C LEU A 680 -11.15 2.15 -40.57
N ARG A 681 -11.50 0.89 -40.89
CA ARG A 681 -11.34 -0.23 -39.96
C ARG A 681 -9.88 -0.37 -39.50
N SER A 682 -8.94 -0.43 -40.44
CA SER A 682 -7.51 -0.57 -40.13
C SER A 682 -6.99 0.58 -39.28
N HIS A 683 -7.40 1.81 -39.61
CA HIS A 683 -7.10 3.00 -38.80
C HIS A 683 -7.65 2.87 -37.38
N CYS A 684 -8.91 2.45 -37.20
CA CYS A 684 -9.51 2.32 -35.88
C CYS A 684 -8.78 1.29 -35.02
N VAL A 685 -8.45 0.12 -35.58
CA VAL A 685 -7.69 -0.93 -34.87
C VAL A 685 -6.32 -0.42 -34.45
N TYR A 686 -5.61 0.26 -35.34
CA TYR A 686 -4.32 0.88 -35.03
C TYR A 686 -4.44 1.85 -33.83
N ARG A 687 -5.38 2.80 -33.89
CA ARG A 687 -5.53 3.82 -32.83
C ARG A 687 -5.93 3.23 -31.48
N VAL A 688 -6.82 2.22 -31.47
CA VAL A 688 -7.19 1.53 -30.24
C VAL A 688 -5.96 0.89 -29.59
N ARG A 689 -5.14 0.18 -30.37
CA ARG A 689 -3.97 -0.54 -29.85
C ARG A 689 -2.83 0.39 -29.45
N GLU A 690 -2.61 1.46 -30.21
CA GLU A 690 -1.67 2.53 -29.87
C GLU A 690 -2.07 3.21 -28.55
N SER A 691 -3.33 3.64 -28.43
CA SER A 691 -3.82 4.29 -27.20
C SER A 691 -3.80 3.34 -26.00
N ALA A 692 -4.09 2.04 -26.20
CA ALA A 692 -3.96 1.04 -25.16
C ALA A 692 -2.50 0.84 -24.72
N LYS A 693 -1.55 0.87 -25.66
CA LYS A 693 -0.11 0.83 -25.35
C LYS A 693 0.29 2.01 -24.46
N ASP A 694 -0.10 3.22 -24.81
CA ASP A 694 0.22 4.42 -24.02
C ASP A 694 -0.34 4.34 -22.58
N VAL A 695 -1.55 3.79 -22.42
CA VAL A 695 -2.14 3.54 -21.10
C VAL A 695 -1.31 2.54 -20.30
N MET A 696 -0.86 1.45 -20.92
CA MET A 696 -0.03 0.44 -20.25
C MET A 696 1.35 0.98 -19.89
N GLU A 697 1.99 1.78 -20.76
CA GLU A 697 3.25 2.48 -20.44
C GLU A 697 3.08 3.48 -19.29
N ALA A 698 1.90 4.07 -19.12
CA ALA A 698 1.60 4.90 -17.96
C ALA A 698 1.45 4.04 -16.69
N VAL A 699 0.87 2.84 -16.77
CA VAL A 699 0.75 1.93 -15.63
C VAL A 699 2.13 1.54 -15.12
N GLU A 700 3.06 1.15 -15.99
CA GLU A 700 4.43 0.79 -15.59
C GLU A 700 5.16 1.94 -14.88
N ARG A 701 4.87 3.19 -15.26
CA ARG A 701 5.46 4.38 -14.63
C ARG A 701 4.89 4.74 -13.27
N HIS A 702 3.58 4.53 -13.06
CA HIS A 702 2.87 5.02 -11.86
C HIS A 702 2.46 3.92 -10.87
N LEU A 703 2.42 2.66 -11.31
CA LEU A 703 2.05 1.50 -10.51
C LEU A 703 3.15 0.43 -10.64
N ASP A 704 4.31 0.66 -10.03
CA ASP A 704 5.38 -0.34 -9.93
C ASP A 704 5.09 -1.32 -8.76
N PRO A 705 4.71 -2.60 -9.00
CA PRO A 705 4.41 -3.57 -7.96
C PRO A 705 5.56 -3.78 -6.95
N ALA A 706 6.81 -3.54 -7.36
CA ALA A 706 7.97 -3.66 -6.48
C ALA A 706 8.02 -2.55 -5.43
N SER A 707 7.53 -1.35 -5.76
CA SER A 707 7.42 -0.21 -4.84
C SER A 707 6.41 -0.43 -3.70
N PHE A 708 5.47 -1.37 -3.85
CA PHE A 708 4.37 -1.59 -2.90
C PHE A 708 4.62 -2.62 -1.82
N ARG A 709 5.66 -3.48 -1.97
CA ARG A 709 5.93 -4.54 -0.97
C ARG A 709 6.33 -3.99 0.41
N ASN A 710 6.63 -2.69 0.51
CA ASN A 710 7.20 -2.04 1.70
C ASN A 710 6.40 -0.78 2.14
N ASN A 711 5.09 -0.92 2.34
CA ASN A 711 4.17 0.14 2.81
C ASN A 711 3.66 1.06 1.67
N PRO A 712 2.44 0.84 1.14
CA PRO A 712 1.90 1.64 0.05
C PRO A 712 1.75 3.10 0.51
N SER A 713 2.48 4.01 -0.13
CA SER A 713 2.23 5.44 0.08
C SER A 713 0.76 5.73 -0.26
N PRO A 714 0.00 6.43 0.62
CA PRO A 714 -1.37 6.84 0.30
C PRO A 714 -1.46 7.61 -1.03
N ARG A 715 -0.36 8.26 -1.45
CA ARG A 715 -0.25 8.95 -2.74
C ARG A 715 -0.47 8.03 -3.93
N THR A 716 0.05 6.81 -3.87
CA THR A 716 -0.05 5.86 -4.97
C THR A 716 -1.48 5.37 -5.20
N VAL A 717 -2.34 5.47 -4.17
CA VAL A 717 -3.77 5.18 -4.31
C VAL A 717 -4.46 6.19 -5.20
N PHE A 718 -4.06 7.46 -5.15
CA PHE A 718 -4.63 8.45 -6.06
C PHE A 718 -4.21 8.21 -7.51
N ASP A 719 -2.96 7.81 -7.73
CA ASP A 719 -2.50 7.42 -9.07
C ASP A 719 -3.20 6.16 -9.58
N ALA A 720 -3.50 5.21 -8.70
CA ALA A 720 -4.34 4.06 -9.03
C ALA A 720 -5.79 4.44 -9.38
N LEU A 721 -6.42 5.33 -8.60
CA LEU A 721 -7.79 5.81 -8.85
C LEU A 721 -7.91 6.45 -10.23
N LYS A 722 -6.90 7.23 -10.65
CA LYS A 722 -6.81 7.84 -11.98
C LYS A 722 -6.73 6.82 -13.12
N LEU A 723 -6.20 5.62 -12.85
CA LEU A 723 -5.99 4.56 -13.84
C LEU A 723 -7.15 3.56 -13.95
N ILE A 724 -8.11 3.56 -12.99
CA ILE A 724 -9.27 2.65 -13.02
C ILE A 724 -9.98 2.69 -14.38
N TRP A 725 -10.26 3.88 -14.92
CA TRP A 725 -11.02 4.02 -16.17
C TRP A 725 -10.24 3.71 -17.43
N PRO A 726 -9.02 4.24 -17.63
CA PRO A 726 -8.15 3.82 -18.73
C PRO A 726 -7.95 2.31 -18.78
N LEU A 727 -7.61 1.67 -17.65
CA LEU A 727 -7.42 0.23 -17.55
C LEU A 727 -8.71 -0.55 -17.85
N THR A 728 -9.84 -0.06 -17.35
CA THR A 728 -11.14 -0.69 -17.62
C THR A 728 -11.48 -0.65 -19.13
N ALA A 729 -11.18 0.45 -19.81
CA ALA A 729 -11.36 0.55 -21.26
C ALA A 729 -10.46 -0.46 -21.99
N VAL A 730 -9.18 -0.55 -21.63
CA VAL A 730 -8.24 -1.51 -22.24
C VAL A 730 -8.63 -2.96 -21.96
N TYR A 731 -9.09 -3.26 -20.75
CA TYR A 731 -9.48 -4.61 -20.35
C TYR A 731 -10.71 -5.12 -21.12
N LEU A 732 -11.67 -4.23 -21.41
CA LEU A 732 -12.99 -4.59 -21.92
C LEU A 732 -13.15 -4.43 -23.44
N VAL A 733 -12.43 -3.50 -24.06
CA VAL A 733 -12.59 -3.24 -25.49
C VAL A 733 -11.99 -4.39 -26.33
N PRO A 734 -12.79 -5.07 -27.17
CA PRO A 734 -12.31 -6.26 -27.90
C PRO A 734 -11.22 -5.99 -28.94
N SER A 735 -11.07 -4.74 -29.39
CA SER A 735 -10.06 -4.37 -30.39
C SER A 735 -8.65 -4.17 -29.84
N THR A 736 -8.46 -4.22 -28.52
CA THR A 736 -7.13 -4.23 -27.92
C THR A 736 -6.43 -5.57 -28.16
N LEU A 737 -5.11 -5.59 -28.08
CA LEU A 737 -4.37 -6.86 -28.12
C LEU A 737 -4.71 -7.72 -26.89
N HIS A 738 -4.62 -9.04 -27.04
CA HIS A 738 -4.88 -9.96 -25.93
C HIS A 738 -3.94 -9.70 -24.75
N GLU A 739 -2.65 -9.49 -25.04
CA GLU A 739 -1.61 -9.17 -24.04
C GLU A 739 -1.92 -7.87 -23.30
N GLN A 740 -2.34 -6.82 -24.01
CA GLN A 740 -2.76 -5.54 -23.42
C GLN A 740 -3.98 -5.73 -22.50
N SER A 741 -4.99 -6.48 -22.96
CA SER A 741 -6.19 -6.77 -22.18
C SER A 741 -5.85 -7.55 -20.90
N GLU A 742 -5.06 -8.62 -20.98
CA GLU A 742 -4.72 -9.40 -19.79
C GLU A 742 -3.86 -8.59 -18.80
N ALA A 743 -2.84 -7.86 -19.27
CA ALA A 743 -2.02 -6.99 -18.43
C ALA A 743 -2.85 -5.88 -17.74
N ALA A 744 -3.83 -5.31 -18.44
CA ALA A 744 -4.75 -4.35 -17.84
C ALA A 744 -5.63 -5.01 -16.75
N GLY A 745 -6.07 -6.25 -16.98
CA GLY A 745 -6.81 -7.04 -16.00
C GLY A 745 -6.00 -7.36 -14.75
N GLU A 746 -4.74 -7.73 -14.90
CA GLU A 746 -3.81 -7.94 -13.79
C GLU A 746 -3.59 -6.65 -12.99
N SER A 747 -3.44 -5.52 -13.69
CA SER A 747 -3.30 -4.20 -13.06
C SER A 747 -4.54 -3.80 -12.27
N LEU A 748 -5.75 -4.04 -12.80
CA LEU A 748 -7.01 -3.82 -12.08
C LEU A 748 -7.12 -4.70 -10.83
N GLN A 749 -6.72 -5.97 -10.93
CA GLN A 749 -6.68 -6.86 -9.77
C GLN A 749 -5.68 -6.39 -8.71
N PHE A 750 -4.51 -5.93 -9.14
CA PHE A 750 -3.49 -5.35 -8.26
C PHE A 750 -4.04 -4.13 -7.51
N ILE A 751 -4.64 -3.17 -8.23
CA ILE A 751 -5.26 -1.98 -7.63
C ILE A 751 -6.34 -2.37 -6.60
N GLY A 752 -7.13 -3.40 -6.91
CA GLY A 752 -8.16 -3.89 -6.01
C GLY A 752 -7.63 -4.57 -4.75
N ARG A 753 -6.63 -5.45 -4.89
CA ARG A 753 -6.10 -6.27 -3.78
C ARG A 753 -5.08 -5.54 -2.92
N GLU A 754 -4.22 -4.74 -3.54
CA GLU A 754 -3.09 -4.14 -2.81
C GLU A 754 -3.40 -2.70 -2.38
N LEU A 755 -4.28 -1.99 -3.10
CA LEU A 755 -4.58 -0.57 -2.84
C LEU A 755 -5.97 -0.30 -2.28
N GLY A 756 -6.76 -1.36 -2.09
CA GLY A 756 -8.09 -1.27 -1.47
C GLY A 756 -9.12 -0.53 -2.32
N VAL A 757 -8.92 -0.41 -3.64
CA VAL A 757 -9.90 0.19 -4.57
C VAL A 757 -10.73 -0.94 -5.18
N ARG A 758 -11.81 -1.35 -4.50
CA ARG A 758 -12.57 -2.57 -4.86
C ARG A 758 -13.19 -2.53 -6.26
N GLN A 759 -13.35 -1.35 -6.86
CA GLN A 759 -13.79 -1.26 -8.25
C GLN A 759 -12.90 -2.07 -9.21
N GLY A 760 -11.58 -2.15 -8.96
CA GLY A 760 -10.67 -2.97 -9.75
C GLY A 760 -10.98 -4.47 -9.73
N LEU A 761 -11.61 -4.97 -8.65
CA LEU A 761 -12.04 -6.37 -8.52
C LEU A 761 -13.41 -6.65 -9.15
N ARG A 762 -14.16 -5.60 -9.50
CA ARG A 762 -15.54 -5.67 -9.98
C ARG A 762 -15.67 -5.25 -11.45
N VAL A 763 -14.60 -5.43 -12.22
CA VAL A 763 -14.60 -5.27 -13.67
C VAL A 763 -14.79 -6.63 -14.32
N TYR A 764 -16.01 -6.90 -14.78
CA TYR A 764 -16.35 -8.18 -15.40
C TYR A 764 -16.44 -8.05 -16.92
N LYS A 765 -15.92 -9.03 -17.66
CA LYS A 765 -16.20 -9.21 -19.09
C LYS A 765 -17.66 -9.67 -19.23
N GLY A 766 -18.39 -9.14 -20.20
CA GLY A 766 -19.81 -9.46 -20.40
C GLY A 766 -20.15 -9.55 -21.89
N GLU A 767 -21.35 -10.06 -22.19
CA GLU A 767 -21.82 -10.17 -23.57
C GLU A 767 -22.08 -8.79 -24.19
N SER A 768 -21.86 -8.70 -25.49
CA SER A 768 -22.12 -7.50 -26.25
C SER A 768 -23.59 -7.37 -26.60
N MET A 769 -24.08 -6.13 -26.50
CA MET A 769 -25.45 -5.77 -26.84
C MET A 769 -25.57 -5.21 -28.28
N LEU A 770 -24.47 -5.24 -29.05
CA LEU A 770 -24.45 -4.77 -30.43
C LEU A 770 -24.99 -5.82 -31.42
N PRO A 771 -25.56 -5.41 -32.56
CA PRO A 771 -25.92 -6.33 -33.64
C PRO A 771 -24.68 -7.09 -34.16
N GLN A 772 -24.84 -8.29 -34.71
CA GLN A 772 -23.71 -9.14 -35.19
C GLN A 772 -22.94 -8.48 -36.34
N GLU A 773 -23.67 -7.76 -37.19
CA GLU A 773 -23.16 -6.89 -38.25
C GLU A 773 -22.25 -5.79 -37.68
N ALA A 774 -22.54 -5.40 -36.44
CA ALA A 774 -21.74 -4.58 -35.52
C ALA A 774 -20.32 -5.10 -35.26
N GLU A 775 -20.25 -6.40 -34.99
CA GLU A 775 -19.11 -7.03 -34.35
C GLU A 775 -18.10 -7.56 -35.36
N SER A 776 -18.58 -7.91 -36.55
CA SER A 776 -17.78 -8.49 -37.61
C SER A 776 -18.19 -7.90 -38.95
N PRO A 777 -17.24 -7.59 -39.85
CA PRO A 777 -17.60 -7.09 -41.17
C PRO A 777 -18.11 -8.21 -42.07
N SER A 778 -18.69 -7.84 -43.20
CA SER A 778 -19.13 -8.77 -44.23
C SER A 778 -17.96 -9.58 -44.82
N GLU A 779 -18.24 -10.76 -45.36
CA GLU A 779 -17.20 -11.61 -45.98
C GLU A 779 -16.47 -10.89 -47.12
N MET A 780 -17.14 -9.98 -47.83
CA MET A 780 -16.54 -9.18 -48.90
C MET A 780 -15.47 -8.20 -48.39
N ALA A 781 -15.54 -7.83 -47.11
CA ALA A 781 -14.58 -6.93 -46.49
C ALA A 781 -13.34 -7.64 -45.94
N LYS A 782 -13.31 -8.97 -45.88
CA LYS A 782 -12.16 -9.75 -45.41
C LYS A 782 -11.15 -9.93 -46.54
N ASP A 783 -9.94 -9.39 -46.39
CA ASP A 783 -8.82 -9.58 -47.31
C ASP A 783 -7.56 -10.10 -46.57
N GLU A 784 -6.42 -10.20 -47.25
CA GLU A 784 -5.17 -10.70 -46.65
C GLU A 784 -4.63 -9.82 -45.49
N ALA A 785 -5.06 -8.55 -45.40
CA ALA A 785 -4.71 -7.63 -44.31
C ALA A 785 -5.75 -7.63 -43.17
N PHE A 786 -6.72 -8.56 -43.22
CA PHE A 786 -7.76 -8.69 -42.21
C PHE A 786 -7.18 -9.19 -40.88
N ASP A 787 -7.24 -8.32 -39.87
CA ASP A 787 -6.98 -8.69 -38.49
C ASP A 787 -8.25 -9.29 -37.86
N PRO A 788 -8.29 -10.62 -37.60
CA PRO A 788 -9.42 -11.24 -36.94
C PRO A 788 -9.43 -10.81 -35.48
N LEU A 789 -10.24 -9.80 -35.18
CA LEU A 789 -10.47 -9.36 -33.81
C LEU A 789 -10.99 -10.54 -32.97
N PRO A 790 -10.55 -10.69 -31.71
CA PRO A 790 -11.14 -11.67 -30.82
C PRO A 790 -12.65 -11.41 -30.69
N LYS A 791 -13.45 -12.49 -30.55
CA LYS A 791 -14.91 -12.39 -30.41
C LYS A 791 -15.28 -11.31 -29.38
N SER A 792 -16.21 -10.45 -29.77
CA SER A 792 -16.70 -9.32 -28.99
C SER A 792 -16.97 -9.69 -27.53
N ARG A 793 -16.36 -8.92 -26.62
CA ARG A 793 -16.46 -9.04 -25.16
C ARG A 793 -17.14 -7.80 -24.55
N GLY A 794 -18.15 -7.28 -25.24
CA GLY A 794 -19.09 -6.27 -24.72
C GLY A 794 -18.50 -4.88 -24.45
N LEU A 795 -19.02 -3.89 -25.18
CA LEU A 795 -18.85 -2.47 -24.88
C LEU A 795 -19.78 -2.02 -23.76
N MET A 796 -19.29 -1.13 -22.89
CA MET A 796 -20.13 -0.40 -21.92
C MET A 796 -21.08 0.59 -22.59
#